data_AF-A0A951EDK1-F1
#
_entry.id   AF-A0A951EDK1-F1
#
_cell.length_a   1.000
_cell.length_b   1.000
_cell.length_c   1.000
_cell.angle_alpha   90.00
_cell.angle_beta   90.00
_cell.angle_gamma   90.00
#
_symmetry.space_group_name_H-M   'P 1'
#
loop_
_entity.id
_entity.type
_entity.pdbx_description
1 polymer ?
#
loop_
_entity_poly.entity_id
_entity_poly.type
_entity_poly.pdbx_seq_one_letter_code
_entity_poly.pdbx_strand_id
1 'polypeptide(L)'
;MRATFVLQHRPPSIALLFGDARPDPRFLAQLHAAEPAFRAAYDAWLDAAIAPDEARIGGLPVLPPASACIGYQFAVAALWRAWGIKPVVVGGEGAGEVAAALVAGGLTLQGAAAVARRLDGTARPAALPVDGRLAMKLILGSRAQMLDAGQALSAQMLDTLGGVSAGQPARARLTEAADLVIACGSQTYGALLQDLATGYLAGAAVDWRRLHEGDGQDPAPLPNYAFQRSRFWPQALSKAAPAPAEPPRAPEQDGLFAIEWQPSERQIGAPVAAPAEVMAGLRSRVMELQSGGDFDDVRDVQRELNRFAAFSICEALRQLKPDIGPGTVLPADDVGAALGVVAGQRRLAARMMGCLESCGLVERQENRLVFTGPLLRASLPGEIASIRASYPRFETEIRIAAQAERLADVLRGHATGVDVLFPNGSPALVDALYRDSVAATVMNRLTGEAIGDVARSASGRRLRILEIGGGTGSTTEAVLPRLSENIEYAFTDVSPAFLPRARAAFGSRVARYEVLDIESDADVRAFAQAPFDVILAANVLHATRSIRATLQNVGSLLRPGGALVLLEGIETQPIADVTLGMLEGWWLHEDASERSSGPLLSRAQWVRVLTESGFEAETLPAEPSLGGITAQQTVVVARRRAVAKAVSAVTILHRGAAAAPAVRAALEAAGLRVEEAAPARAPQMLAALESDAFSRRDAAWIYLPGTGAPCARPTEDAREAAADLLGLAECLAGAGNSAPPLWIVTSGAQPVHGTLRPGDAALCGIARVMRSEMPHLRVSVLDLDSETPDWRALAALIAAGRDEPELAVANGRVLVPALAPVQLAPVSAETNVSPDASYLVTGAFGVLGAHAVRWLAEQGAGKLFLVGRNQPEEAALRAIAAARFAGTEIVTVIADVADASDIESLFAQIGADRRPLRGILHAAAALDDAPIARQTAASFARAFAPKAEGAWLLHEHSRRHALDFFVLYSSMAAVIGSAGQSNYAAANCFLDALAHHRQALGLPALSVNWGLWANTGAAVRRDVVEAGTLQGAKPITPEQGHAVLKAAIAAGRAQIAVFPVDRSVLRRSLGGRAVPSLLAPLLADTHASAEAGPPAAKTLFNSFVALMNEAAASERSGLIMRFVRKRLPELLNLDPTTGIEDDRPLLELGLDSLVGLELKNEMQALSGLKLPSTLFFDCPTTGDLARYIDIALPVVRADEAAQEARERVLI
;
A
#
# COMPACT_ATOMS: atom_id res chain seq x y z
N MET A 1 -17.07 -12.41 61.77
CA MET A 1 -16.55 -12.37 60.38
C MET A 1 -17.14 -11.13 59.72
N ARG A 2 -16.51 -9.95 59.67
CA ARG A 2 -15.28 -9.54 58.95
C ARG A 2 -15.19 -10.09 57.52
N ALA A 3 -15.61 -9.28 56.56
CA ALA A 3 -14.81 -8.91 55.39
C ALA A 3 -15.41 -7.65 54.74
N THR A 4 -14.88 -6.49 55.14
CA THR A 4 -15.02 -5.22 54.43
C THR A 4 -14.25 -5.38 53.12
N PHE A 5 -14.92 -5.39 51.96
CA PHE A 5 -14.23 -5.17 50.69
C PHE A 5 -13.99 -3.66 50.57
N VAL A 6 -12.76 -3.26 50.88
CA VAL A 6 -12.24 -1.92 50.61
C VAL A 6 -12.23 -1.72 49.09
N LEU A 7 -12.92 -0.69 48.61
CA LEU A 7 -12.77 -0.13 47.27
C LEU A 7 -11.28 0.20 47.04
N GLN A 8 -10.56 -0.66 46.32
CA GLN A 8 -9.12 -0.49 46.06
C GLN A 8 -8.79 0.46 44.90
N HIS A 9 -9.73 1.25 44.41
CA HIS A 9 -9.39 2.41 43.59
C HIS A 9 -9.93 3.63 44.32
N ARG A 10 -9.01 4.43 44.89
CA ARG A 10 -9.36 5.82 45.24
C ARG A 10 -9.83 6.48 43.94
N PRO A 11 -10.95 7.22 43.93
CA PRO A 11 -11.30 8.05 42.78
C PRO A 11 -10.12 8.98 42.48
N PRO A 12 -9.81 9.25 41.19
CA PRO A 12 -8.69 10.10 40.84
C PRO A 12 -8.88 11.47 41.48
N SER A 13 -7.78 12.04 41.97
CA SER A 13 -7.72 13.44 42.33
C SER A 13 -7.85 14.29 41.05
N ILE A 14 -8.87 15.14 40.97
CA ILE A 14 -9.17 15.96 39.78
C ILE A 14 -8.79 17.42 40.03
N ALA A 15 -8.07 18.03 39.10
CA ALA A 15 -7.84 19.47 39.04
C ALA A 15 -8.67 20.12 37.91
N LEU A 16 -9.35 21.23 38.19
CA LEU A 16 -10.00 22.05 37.15
C LEU A 16 -9.17 23.29 36.83
N LEU A 17 -8.95 23.56 35.55
CA LEU A 17 -8.21 24.72 35.04
C LEU A 17 -9.11 25.67 34.26
N PHE A 18 -9.27 26.88 34.76
CA PHE A 18 -10.16 27.92 34.26
C PHE A 18 -9.41 28.93 33.38
N GLY A 19 -9.83 29.12 32.13
CA GLY A 19 -9.14 30.01 31.17
C GLY A 19 -9.80 31.37 30.96
N ASP A 20 -9.32 32.14 29.98
CA ASP A 20 -9.88 33.45 29.58
C ASP A 20 -10.82 33.38 28.36
N ALA A 21 -11.07 32.18 27.84
CA ALA A 21 -11.83 32.01 26.61
C ALA A 21 -13.35 32.17 26.82
N ARG A 22 -13.99 32.78 25.82
CA ARG A 22 -15.43 33.07 25.83
C ARG A 22 -16.24 31.89 25.30
N PRO A 23 -17.38 31.55 25.93
CA PRO A 23 -18.26 30.51 25.42
C PRO A 23 -18.94 30.95 24.11
N ASP A 24 -19.21 29.99 23.21
CA ASP A 24 -20.11 30.21 22.08
C ASP A 24 -21.52 30.53 22.62
N PRO A 25 -22.13 31.68 22.25
CA PRO A 25 -23.45 32.07 22.75
C PRO A 25 -24.58 31.07 22.45
N ARG A 26 -24.51 30.34 21.33
CA ARG A 26 -25.50 29.31 20.97
C ARG A 26 -25.37 28.09 21.86
N PHE A 27 -24.15 27.65 22.11
CA PHE A 27 -23.87 26.54 23.02
C PHE A 27 -24.29 26.87 24.45
N LEU A 28 -23.97 28.09 24.91
CA LEU A 28 -24.40 28.60 26.21
C LEU A 28 -25.93 28.58 26.35
N ALA A 29 -26.66 29.05 25.34
CA ALA A 29 -28.13 29.06 25.35
C ALA A 29 -28.72 27.64 25.37
N GLN A 30 -28.09 26.69 24.66
CA GLN A 30 -28.48 25.28 24.67
C GLN A 30 -28.25 24.64 26.04
N LEU A 31 -27.07 24.83 26.65
CA LEU A 31 -26.78 24.33 27.99
C LEU A 31 -27.72 24.93 29.04
N HIS A 32 -28.02 26.22 28.94
CA HIS A 32 -28.99 26.87 29.82
C HIS A 32 -30.39 26.27 29.69
N ALA A 33 -30.85 25.99 28.47
CA ALA A 33 -32.15 25.36 28.25
C ALA A 33 -32.19 23.89 28.72
N ALA A 34 -31.14 23.13 28.45
CA ALA A 34 -31.11 21.68 28.67
C ALA A 34 -30.79 21.30 30.12
N GLU A 35 -29.88 22.01 30.79
CA GLU A 35 -29.25 21.52 32.04
C GLU A 35 -29.71 22.30 33.28
N PRO A 36 -30.54 21.73 34.17
CA PRO A 36 -31.09 22.44 35.32
C PRO A 36 -30.03 22.94 36.31
N ALA A 37 -28.96 22.17 36.53
CA ALA A 37 -27.87 22.53 37.45
C ALA A 37 -27.01 23.67 36.90
N PHE A 38 -26.75 23.64 35.59
CA PHE A 38 -26.08 24.71 34.88
C PHE A 38 -26.93 25.98 34.91
N ARG A 39 -28.21 25.87 34.52
CA ARG A 39 -29.18 26.98 34.53
C ARG A 39 -29.27 27.65 35.89
N ALA A 40 -29.46 26.90 36.97
CA ALA A 40 -29.57 27.47 38.31
C ALA A 40 -28.31 28.24 38.74
N ALA A 41 -27.12 27.72 38.44
CA ALA A 41 -25.86 28.38 38.76
C ALA A 41 -25.61 29.61 37.88
N TYR A 42 -25.96 29.52 36.59
CA TYR A 42 -25.82 30.63 35.64
C TYR A 42 -26.82 31.75 35.95
N ASP A 43 -28.09 31.44 36.24
CA ASP A 43 -29.11 32.41 36.64
C ASP A 43 -28.72 33.15 37.93
N ALA A 44 -28.20 32.41 38.93
CA ALA A 44 -27.67 33.04 40.14
C ALA A 44 -26.51 33.99 39.83
N TRP A 45 -25.60 33.61 38.92
CA TRP A 45 -24.52 34.49 38.46
C TRP A 45 -25.06 35.74 37.76
N LEU A 46 -26.04 35.58 36.87
CA LEU A 46 -26.70 36.66 36.16
C LEU A 46 -27.30 37.67 37.15
N ASP A 47 -28.06 37.20 38.14
CA ASP A 47 -28.67 38.04 39.19
C ASP A 47 -27.63 38.88 39.96
N ALA A 48 -26.39 38.39 40.08
CA ALA A 48 -25.33 39.14 40.74
C ALA A 48 -24.50 40.02 39.79
N ALA A 49 -24.35 39.62 38.53
CA ALA A 49 -23.44 40.24 37.56
C ALA A 49 -24.08 41.40 36.77
N ILE A 50 -25.38 41.33 36.47
CA ILE A 50 -26.07 42.23 35.53
C ILE A 50 -26.57 43.51 36.22
N ALA A 51 -26.48 44.65 35.52
CA ALA A 51 -27.24 45.87 35.84
C ALA A 51 -28.59 45.87 35.09
N PRO A 52 -29.68 46.47 35.64
CA PRO A 52 -31.07 46.22 35.22
C PRO A 52 -31.44 46.37 33.73
N ASP A 53 -30.62 47.02 32.89
CA ASP A 53 -30.99 47.49 31.54
C ASP A 53 -30.16 46.89 30.37
N GLU A 54 -29.53 45.71 30.52
CA GLU A 54 -28.70 45.12 29.45
C GLU A 54 -29.48 44.29 28.38
N ALA A 55 -29.02 44.40 27.12
CA ALA A 55 -29.60 43.73 25.95
C ALA A 55 -29.51 42.19 26.02
N ARG A 56 -30.47 41.47 25.43
CA ARG A 56 -30.57 40.00 25.51
C ARG A 56 -30.39 39.30 24.15
N ILE A 57 -29.66 38.18 24.13
CA ILE A 57 -29.55 37.24 23.00
C ILE A 57 -30.09 35.88 23.45
N GLY A 58 -31.10 35.34 22.75
CA GLY A 58 -31.70 34.05 23.09
C GLY A 58 -32.43 34.00 24.44
N GLY A 59 -32.85 35.16 24.98
CA GLY A 59 -33.50 35.28 26.29
C GLY A 59 -32.55 35.54 27.46
N LEU A 60 -31.23 35.37 27.26
CA LEU A 60 -30.18 35.66 28.24
C LEU A 60 -29.53 37.03 27.96
N PRO A 61 -29.17 37.81 28.99
CA PRO A 61 -28.51 39.11 28.82
C PRO A 61 -27.06 38.94 28.34
N VAL A 62 -26.61 39.89 27.52
CA VAL A 62 -25.26 39.94 26.95
C VAL A 62 -24.31 40.53 27.98
N LEU A 63 -23.68 39.65 28.75
CA LEU A 63 -22.65 40.04 29.70
C LEU A 63 -21.38 40.53 28.97
N PRO A 64 -20.67 41.52 29.53
CA PRO A 64 -19.36 41.88 29.02
C PRO A 64 -18.33 40.74 29.22
N PRO A 65 -17.16 40.83 28.58
CA PRO A 65 -16.22 39.72 28.35
C PRO A 65 -15.86 38.87 29.59
N ALA A 66 -15.40 39.51 30.67
CA ALA A 66 -14.97 38.84 31.88
C ALA A 66 -16.16 38.29 32.66
N SER A 67 -17.26 39.03 32.72
CA SER A 67 -18.50 38.58 33.37
C SER A 67 -19.10 37.35 32.68
N ALA A 68 -19.09 37.31 31.35
CA ALA A 68 -19.55 36.15 30.56
C ALA A 68 -18.64 34.93 30.80
N CYS A 69 -17.33 35.15 30.81
CA CYS A 69 -16.33 34.11 31.03
C CYS A 69 -16.46 33.46 32.42
N ILE A 70 -16.52 34.28 33.48
CA ILE A 70 -16.64 33.81 34.88
C ILE A 70 -17.95 33.08 35.10
N GLY A 71 -19.06 33.63 34.62
CA GLY A 71 -20.39 33.04 34.78
C GLY A 71 -20.51 31.68 34.16
N TYR A 72 -20.03 31.55 32.92
CA TYR A 72 -20.04 30.28 32.21
C TYR A 72 -19.23 29.23 32.95
N GLN A 73 -18.00 29.57 33.34
CA GLN A 73 -17.10 28.65 34.01
C GLN A 73 -17.60 28.21 35.40
N PHE A 74 -18.21 29.12 36.14
CA PHE A 74 -18.89 28.79 37.40
C PHE A 74 -20.06 27.81 37.19
N ALA A 75 -20.89 28.05 36.17
CA ALA A 75 -22.03 27.19 35.86
C ALA A 75 -21.61 25.81 35.34
N VAL A 76 -20.56 25.71 34.53
CA VAL A 76 -19.97 24.42 34.11
C VAL A 76 -19.43 23.65 35.32
N ALA A 77 -18.72 24.31 36.23
CA ALA A 77 -18.23 23.66 37.44
C ALA A 77 -19.38 23.15 38.34
N ALA A 78 -20.50 23.87 38.41
CA ALA A 78 -21.70 23.44 39.11
C ALA A 78 -22.37 22.22 38.43
N LEU A 79 -22.44 22.21 37.09
CA LEU A 79 -22.95 21.09 36.31
C LEU A 79 -22.13 19.82 36.55
N TRP A 80 -20.80 19.91 36.48
CA TRP A 80 -19.91 18.77 36.72
C TRP A 80 -19.99 18.24 38.15
N ARG A 81 -20.17 19.12 39.14
CA ARG A 81 -20.47 18.69 40.52
C ARG A 81 -21.78 17.90 40.60
N ALA A 82 -22.79 18.29 39.84
CA ALA A 82 -24.06 17.56 39.77
C ALA A 82 -23.92 16.19 39.07
N TRP A 83 -22.91 16.02 38.20
CA TRP A 83 -22.55 14.73 37.59
C TRP A 83 -21.58 13.88 38.42
N GLY A 84 -21.16 14.36 39.59
CA GLY A 84 -20.29 13.62 40.52
C GLY A 84 -18.79 13.92 40.39
N ILE A 85 -18.40 14.83 39.50
CA ILE A 85 -17.01 15.28 39.34
C ILE A 85 -16.71 16.34 40.41
N LYS A 86 -15.80 16.01 41.34
CA LYS A 86 -15.41 16.90 42.45
C LYS A 86 -13.92 17.21 42.37
N PRO A 87 -13.51 18.47 42.12
CA PRO A 87 -12.10 18.79 42.13
C PRO A 87 -11.50 18.79 43.53
N VAL A 88 -10.26 18.31 43.61
CA VAL A 88 -9.39 18.52 44.78
C VAL A 88 -8.60 19.82 44.67
N VAL A 89 -8.40 20.32 43.45
CA VAL A 89 -7.70 21.58 43.16
C VAL A 89 -8.44 22.32 42.04
N VAL A 90 -8.50 23.65 42.14
CA VAL A 90 -8.94 24.53 41.06
C VAL A 90 -7.88 25.59 40.82
N GLY A 91 -7.63 25.93 39.57
CA GLY A 91 -6.71 26.99 39.17
C GLY A 91 -7.25 27.72 37.95
N GLY A 92 -6.76 28.93 37.68
CA GLY A 92 -7.14 29.64 36.47
C GLY A 92 -6.16 30.73 36.10
N GLU A 93 -6.42 31.38 34.95
CA GLU A 93 -5.69 32.52 34.43
C GLU A 93 -6.67 33.65 34.11
N GLY A 94 -6.33 34.89 34.47
CA GLY A 94 -7.16 36.07 34.18
C GLY A 94 -8.55 36.03 34.82
N ALA A 95 -9.61 36.13 34.02
CA ALA A 95 -10.99 35.93 34.46
C ALA A 95 -11.23 34.52 35.04
N GLY A 96 -10.47 33.53 34.57
CA GLY A 96 -10.49 32.17 35.11
C GLY A 96 -10.01 32.08 36.56
N GLU A 97 -9.15 32.98 37.04
CA GLU A 97 -8.74 33.03 38.46
C GLU A 97 -9.93 33.38 39.37
N VAL A 98 -10.79 34.29 38.90
CA VAL A 98 -12.00 34.70 39.62
C VAL A 98 -13.01 33.56 39.65
N ALA A 99 -13.16 32.82 38.55
CA ALA A 99 -13.99 31.62 38.50
C ALA A 99 -13.46 30.52 39.43
N ALA A 100 -12.15 30.27 39.44
CA ALA A 100 -11.51 29.32 40.35
C ALA A 100 -11.75 29.69 41.82
N ALA A 101 -11.58 30.97 42.16
CA ALA A 101 -11.83 31.48 43.51
C ALA A 101 -13.31 31.35 43.92
N LEU A 102 -14.25 31.61 43.01
CA LEU A 102 -15.69 31.42 43.25
C LEU A 102 -16.03 29.93 43.45
N VAL A 103 -15.48 29.04 42.61
CA VAL A 103 -15.70 27.58 42.70
C VAL A 103 -15.10 27.00 43.98
N ALA A 104 -13.93 27.49 44.40
CA ALA A 104 -13.29 27.12 45.67
C ALA A 104 -14.05 27.64 46.91
N GLY A 105 -15.07 28.49 46.73
CA GLY A 105 -15.78 29.16 47.82
C GLY A 105 -14.99 30.31 48.45
N GLY A 106 -13.91 30.74 47.78
CA GLY A 106 -13.07 31.83 48.23
C GLY A 106 -13.62 33.23 47.92
N LEU A 107 -14.38 33.37 46.85
CA LEU A 107 -15.19 34.57 46.60
C LEU A 107 -16.67 34.23 46.76
N THR A 108 -17.42 35.14 47.36
CA THR A 108 -18.88 35.09 47.27
C THR A 108 -19.30 35.46 45.86
N LEU A 109 -20.49 35.02 45.45
CA LEU A 109 -21.03 35.29 44.12
C LEU A 109 -21.16 36.81 43.84
N GLN A 110 -21.51 37.60 44.86
CA GLN A 110 -21.53 39.07 44.81
C GLN A 110 -20.12 39.68 44.74
N GLY A 111 -19.13 39.11 45.44
CA GLY A 111 -17.75 39.56 45.39
C GLY A 111 -17.10 39.29 44.02
N ALA A 112 -17.31 38.12 43.45
CA ALA A 112 -16.85 37.77 42.12
C ALA A 112 -17.50 38.65 41.03
N ALA A 113 -18.80 38.94 41.13
CA ALA A 113 -19.49 39.86 40.22
C ALA A 113 -18.95 41.30 40.29
N ALA A 114 -18.57 41.78 41.49
CA ALA A 114 -17.95 43.09 41.64
C ALA A 114 -16.56 43.17 40.97
N VAL A 115 -15.76 42.09 41.07
CA VAL A 115 -14.47 41.98 40.37
C VAL A 115 -14.68 41.92 38.85
N ALA A 116 -15.65 41.13 38.39
CA ALA A 116 -15.98 40.98 36.97
C ALA A 116 -16.37 42.32 36.32
N ARG A 117 -17.26 43.11 36.95
CA ARG A 117 -17.62 44.46 36.47
C ARG A 117 -16.43 45.41 36.38
N ARG A 118 -15.43 45.24 37.25
CA ARG A 118 -14.22 46.06 37.21
C ARG A 118 -13.28 45.63 36.09
N LEU A 119 -13.13 44.32 35.86
CA LEU A 119 -12.39 43.78 34.70
C LEU A 119 -13.04 44.20 33.37
N ASP A 120 -14.36 44.30 33.36
CA ASP A 120 -15.15 44.74 32.20
C ASP A 120 -15.24 46.27 32.04
N GLY A 121 -14.69 47.04 32.98
CA GLY A 121 -14.65 48.50 32.92
C GLY A 121 -15.97 49.23 33.22
N THR A 122 -16.98 48.56 33.78
CA THR A 122 -18.35 49.08 33.96
C THR A 122 -18.65 49.67 35.35
N ALA A 123 -17.72 49.62 36.31
CA ALA A 123 -17.91 50.15 37.67
C ALA A 123 -17.26 51.53 37.91
N ARG A 124 -17.96 52.46 38.58
CA ARG A 124 -17.36 53.71 39.12
C ARG A 124 -16.49 53.42 40.35
N PRO A 125 -15.39 54.16 40.58
CA PRO A 125 -14.45 53.90 41.66
C PRO A 125 -15.06 54.25 43.03
N ALA A 126 -15.71 53.29 43.67
CA ALA A 126 -15.87 53.27 45.13
C ALA A 126 -14.79 52.33 45.71
N ALA A 127 -14.13 52.78 46.78
CA ALA A 127 -13.01 52.07 47.38
C ALA A 127 -13.43 50.67 47.85
N LEU A 128 -12.82 49.63 47.26
CA LEU A 128 -12.65 48.37 47.97
C LEU A 128 -11.71 48.68 49.15
N PRO A 129 -12.02 48.23 50.38
CA PRO A 129 -11.03 48.32 51.44
C PRO A 129 -9.84 47.45 51.01
N VAL A 130 -8.65 47.98 51.27
CA VAL A 130 -7.31 47.44 50.95
C VAL A 130 -6.66 48.13 49.74
N ASP A 131 -5.97 49.21 50.07
CA ASP A 131 -4.92 49.89 49.30
C ASP A 131 -3.78 48.93 48.90
N GLY A 132 -3.24 49.16 47.70
CA GLY A 132 -1.90 48.76 47.23
C GLY A 132 -1.32 47.44 47.76
N ARG A 133 -1.40 46.38 46.93
CA ARG A 133 -0.86 44.99 47.09
C ARG A 133 -1.90 43.94 47.52
N LEU A 134 -2.69 43.46 46.56
CA LEU A 134 -3.22 42.08 46.52
C LEU A 134 -2.85 41.56 45.10
N ALA A 135 -1.99 40.59 44.84
CA ALA A 135 -1.46 39.49 45.66
C ALA A 135 -2.57 38.77 46.43
N MET A 136 -3.59 38.27 45.73
CA MET A 136 -4.55 37.32 46.30
C MET A 136 -4.05 35.89 46.10
N LYS A 137 -2.87 35.64 46.66
CA LYS A 137 -2.44 34.35 47.15
C LYS A 137 -3.24 34.11 48.43
N LEU A 138 -3.90 32.94 48.51
CA LEU A 138 -4.71 32.38 49.61
C LEU A 138 -6.23 32.58 49.51
N ILE A 139 -6.92 31.49 49.18
CA ILE A 139 -7.85 30.89 50.14
C ILE A 139 -7.42 29.43 50.40
N LEU A 140 -6.57 29.30 51.42
CA LEU A 140 -6.68 28.22 52.38
C LEU A 140 -8.04 28.39 53.06
N GLY A 141 -8.99 27.50 52.73
CA GLY A 141 -10.03 27.16 53.71
C GLY A 141 -9.31 26.75 55.00
N SER A 142 -9.80 27.25 56.14
CA SER A 142 -9.15 27.16 57.44
C SER A 142 -8.34 25.87 57.63
N ARG A 143 -7.06 26.02 58.02
CA ARG A 143 -6.11 24.92 58.30
C ARG A 143 -6.68 23.84 59.23
N ALA A 144 -7.72 24.17 60.02
CA ALA A 144 -8.42 23.27 60.91
C ALA A 144 -9.43 22.33 60.22
N GLN A 145 -9.99 22.68 59.05
CA GLN A 145 -10.93 21.81 58.31
C GLN A 145 -10.23 20.84 57.33
N MET A 146 -9.03 21.18 56.86
CA MET A 146 -8.24 20.29 55.98
C MET A 146 -7.47 19.20 56.74
N LEU A 147 -7.25 19.35 58.05
CA LEU A 147 -6.54 18.34 58.86
C LEU A 147 -7.38 17.09 59.15
N ASP A 148 -8.71 17.17 59.09
CA ASP A 148 -9.60 16.01 59.28
C ASP A 148 -9.83 15.21 57.98
N ALA A 149 -9.59 15.82 56.81
CA ALA A 149 -9.72 15.16 55.52
C ALA A 149 -8.36 14.76 54.94
N GLY A 150 -7.71 13.77 55.58
CA GLY A 150 -6.74 12.90 54.92
C GLY A 150 -5.29 13.40 54.89
N GLN A 151 -4.50 12.90 55.83
CA GLN A 151 -3.03 12.90 55.83
C GLN A 151 -2.44 12.51 54.45
N ALA A 152 -2.00 13.48 53.65
CA ALA A 152 -0.95 13.34 52.61
C ALA A 152 -0.71 14.63 51.78
N LEU A 153 -0.98 15.84 52.28
CA LEU A 153 -0.62 17.08 51.58
C LEU A 153 0.71 17.60 52.14
N SER A 154 1.79 17.48 51.35
CA SER A 154 3.13 17.94 51.75
C SER A 154 3.20 19.48 51.71
N ALA A 155 4.00 20.07 52.60
CA ALA A 155 4.24 21.53 52.65
C ALA A 155 4.78 22.10 51.31
N GLN A 156 5.37 21.25 50.46
CA GLN A 156 5.88 21.59 49.12
C GLN A 156 4.74 21.96 48.15
N MET A 157 3.56 21.36 48.32
CA MET A 157 2.36 21.60 47.51
C MET A 157 1.75 22.98 47.78
N LEU A 158 1.88 23.48 49.01
CA LEU A 158 1.44 24.83 49.41
C LEU A 158 2.34 25.94 48.87
N ASP A 159 3.63 25.67 48.69
CA ASP A 159 4.58 26.58 48.05
C ASP A 159 4.35 26.66 46.53
N THR A 160 3.97 25.54 45.91
CA THR A 160 3.72 25.41 44.47
C THR A 160 2.47 26.18 44.01
N LEU A 161 1.43 26.25 44.86
CA LEU A 161 0.22 27.04 44.64
C LEU A 161 0.44 28.55 44.78
N GLY A 162 1.59 28.96 45.30
CA GLY A 162 1.88 30.32 45.68
C GLY A 162 2.40 31.25 44.59
N GLY A 163 2.55 30.79 43.36
CA GLY A 163 3.19 31.54 42.29
C GLY A 163 2.79 31.07 40.90
N VAL A 164 1.50 30.82 40.68
CA VAL A 164 0.98 30.49 39.36
C VAL A 164 0.57 31.77 38.65
N SER A 165 1.35 32.18 37.65
CA SER A 165 0.90 33.02 36.54
C SER A 165 1.36 32.39 35.22
N ALA A 166 0.41 32.10 34.34
CA ALA A 166 0.50 31.81 32.90
C ALA A 166 1.30 30.58 32.38
N GLY A 167 0.64 29.73 31.59
CA GLY A 167 1.25 28.82 30.59
C GLY A 167 1.42 27.33 30.95
N GLN A 168 1.78 26.50 29.93
CA GLN A 168 2.14 25.06 30.01
C GLN A 168 2.86 24.60 31.30
N PRO A 169 3.80 25.35 31.90
CA PRO A 169 4.40 25.00 33.19
C PRO A 169 3.42 24.84 34.36
N ALA A 170 2.27 25.52 34.37
CA ALA A 170 1.23 25.36 35.40
C ALA A 170 0.50 24.01 35.28
N ARG A 171 0.23 23.57 34.04
CA ARG A 171 -0.41 22.28 33.76
C ARG A 171 0.48 21.11 34.17
N ALA A 172 1.78 21.19 33.87
CA ALA A 172 2.75 20.17 34.30
C ALA A 172 2.80 20.03 35.84
N ARG A 173 2.83 21.15 36.56
CA ARG A 173 2.88 21.17 38.04
C ARG A 173 1.59 20.72 38.71
N LEU A 174 0.42 21.03 38.14
CA LEU A 174 -0.87 20.55 38.67
C LEU A 174 -1.10 19.06 38.40
N THR A 175 -0.48 18.50 37.36
CA THR A 175 -0.49 17.05 37.08
C THR A 175 0.28 16.26 38.13
N GLU A 176 1.25 16.87 38.82
CA GLU A 176 1.95 16.21 39.95
C GLU A 176 1.07 16.14 41.21
N ALA A 177 0.06 17.01 41.33
CA ALA A 177 -0.82 17.16 42.48
C ALA A 177 -2.16 16.42 42.32
N ALA A 178 -2.55 16.12 41.08
CA ALA A 178 -3.83 15.53 40.71
C ALA A 178 -3.62 14.44 39.66
N ASP A 179 -4.28 13.29 39.82
CA ASP A 179 -4.26 12.18 38.86
C ASP A 179 -4.83 12.59 37.48
N LEU A 180 -5.66 13.63 37.44
CA LEU A 180 -6.29 14.14 36.22
C LEU A 180 -6.45 15.67 36.24
N VAL A 181 -6.17 16.32 35.10
CA VAL A 181 -6.39 17.76 34.88
C VAL A 181 -7.41 17.98 33.76
N ILE A 182 -8.50 18.69 34.05
CA ILE A 182 -9.57 19.04 33.10
C ILE A 182 -9.56 20.55 32.85
N ALA A 183 -9.66 20.97 31.58
CA ALA A 183 -9.61 22.39 31.20
C ALA A 183 -11.00 22.98 30.92
N CYS A 184 -11.41 23.93 31.75
CA CYS A 184 -12.64 24.70 31.63
C CYS A 184 -12.35 26.02 30.89
N GLY A 185 -12.65 26.12 29.59
CA GLY A 185 -12.51 27.45 28.98
C GLY A 185 -12.86 27.62 27.50
N SER A 186 -12.72 26.60 26.64
CA SER A 186 -12.91 26.83 25.20
C SER A 186 -13.36 25.59 24.44
N GLN A 187 -14.44 24.94 24.89
CA GLN A 187 -14.79 23.63 24.36
C GLN A 187 -16.04 23.68 23.49
N THR A 188 -15.87 23.29 22.22
CA THR A 188 -16.96 22.73 21.42
C THR A 188 -17.47 21.46 22.11
N TYR A 189 -18.69 21.02 21.81
CA TYR A 189 -19.26 19.79 22.39
C TYR A 189 -18.31 18.58 22.30
N GLY A 190 -17.55 18.45 21.21
CA GLY A 190 -16.55 17.39 21.04
C GLY A 190 -15.39 17.45 22.03
N ALA A 191 -14.89 18.64 22.37
CA ALA A 191 -13.83 18.79 23.37
C ALA A 191 -14.36 18.49 24.79
N LEU A 192 -15.61 18.88 25.10
CA LEU A 192 -16.28 18.53 26.35
C LEU A 192 -16.41 17.00 26.50
N LEU A 193 -16.81 16.31 25.43
CA LEU A 193 -16.86 14.84 25.42
C LEU A 193 -15.49 14.21 25.63
N GLN A 194 -14.44 14.78 25.03
CA GLN A 194 -13.08 14.25 25.15
C GLN A 194 -12.52 14.41 26.56
N ASP A 195 -12.76 15.54 27.22
CA ASP A 195 -12.33 15.76 28.60
C ASP A 195 -13.11 14.88 29.60
N LEU A 196 -14.43 14.73 29.41
CA LEU A 196 -15.25 13.81 30.19
C LEU A 196 -14.83 12.35 29.97
N ALA A 197 -14.50 11.98 28.73
CA ALA A 197 -14.02 10.63 28.41
C ALA A 197 -12.66 10.35 29.05
N THR A 198 -11.75 11.33 29.01
CA THR A 198 -10.46 11.24 29.70
C THR A 198 -10.67 11.06 31.21
N GLY A 199 -11.61 11.80 31.81
CA GLY A 199 -11.96 11.63 33.21
C GLY A 199 -12.58 10.28 33.54
N TYR A 200 -13.49 9.79 32.71
CA TYR A 200 -14.09 8.47 32.86
C TYR A 200 -13.05 7.35 32.78
N LEU A 201 -12.13 7.43 31.81
CA LEU A 201 -11.03 6.47 31.66
C LEU A 201 -10.06 6.52 32.85
N ALA A 202 -9.87 7.70 33.46
CA ALA A 202 -9.09 7.86 34.69
C ALA A 202 -9.83 7.43 35.97
N GLY A 203 -11.10 7.01 35.87
CA GLY A 203 -11.90 6.50 37.00
C GLY A 203 -12.85 7.50 37.64
N ALA A 204 -13.06 8.69 37.05
CA ALA A 204 -14.10 9.61 37.48
C ALA A 204 -15.49 9.06 37.14
N ALA A 205 -16.44 9.22 38.07
CA ALA A 205 -17.83 8.90 37.80
C ALA A 205 -18.44 10.00 36.91
N VAL A 206 -18.76 9.65 35.67
CA VAL A 206 -19.48 10.51 34.73
C VAL A 206 -20.87 9.91 34.48
N ASP A 207 -21.91 10.71 34.69
CA ASP A 207 -23.28 10.34 34.35
C ASP A 207 -23.57 10.66 32.87
N TRP A 208 -23.14 9.75 32.00
CA TRP A 208 -23.33 9.85 30.55
C TRP A 208 -24.79 9.93 30.12
N ARG A 209 -25.72 9.48 30.98
CA ARG A 209 -27.15 9.53 30.67
C ARG A 209 -27.66 10.97 30.72
N ARG A 210 -27.24 11.73 31.73
CA ARG A 210 -27.56 13.15 31.86
C ARG A 210 -26.96 13.99 30.74
N LEU A 211 -25.76 13.65 30.28
CA LEU A 211 -25.09 14.35 29.17
C LEU A 211 -25.88 14.30 27.85
N HIS A 212 -26.72 13.29 27.67
CA HIS A 212 -27.56 13.10 26.47
C HIS A 212 -29.06 13.24 26.76
N GLU A 213 -29.44 13.69 27.97
CA GLU A 213 -30.83 13.97 28.33
C GLU A 213 -31.27 15.29 27.67
N GLY A 214 -32.01 15.20 26.56
CA GLY A 214 -32.62 16.37 25.89
C GLY A 214 -32.20 16.59 24.44
N ASP A 215 -31.19 15.85 23.93
CA ASP A 215 -30.68 15.99 22.55
C ASP A 215 -31.57 15.32 21.48
N GLY A 216 -32.69 14.71 21.88
CA GLY A 216 -33.65 14.08 20.97
C GLY A 216 -33.12 12.86 20.19
N GLN A 217 -31.89 12.43 20.44
CA GLN A 217 -31.30 11.24 19.84
C GLN A 217 -31.55 10.01 20.73
N ASP A 218 -32.20 9.01 20.15
CA ASP A 218 -32.48 7.74 20.82
C ASP A 218 -31.17 6.93 20.92
N PRO A 219 -30.74 6.46 22.11
CA PRO A 219 -29.52 5.68 22.23
C PRO A 219 -29.67 4.32 21.55
N ALA A 220 -28.90 4.08 20.49
CA ALA A 220 -28.84 2.80 19.80
C ALA A 220 -28.14 1.74 20.68
N PRO A 221 -28.72 0.53 20.87
CA PRO A 221 -28.08 -0.51 21.66
C PRO A 221 -26.91 -1.13 20.89
N LEU A 222 -25.69 -0.97 21.41
CA LEU A 222 -24.49 -1.67 20.93
C LEU A 222 -24.35 -3.05 21.62
N PRO A 223 -23.62 -4.01 20.99
CA PRO A 223 -23.34 -5.31 21.59
C PRO A 223 -22.68 -5.16 22.97
N ASN A 224 -23.31 -5.79 23.94
CA ASN A 224 -23.17 -5.64 25.39
C ASN A 224 -21.89 -6.27 25.99
N TYR A 225 -20.88 -6.62 25.19
CA TYR A 225 -19.66 -7.24 25.72
C TYR A 225 -18.65 -6.24 26.29
N ALA A 226 -18.47 -5.06 25.69
CA ALA A 226 -17.43 -4.11 26.14
C ALA A 226 -17.87 -3.18 27.30
N PHE A 227 -19.15 -3.15 27.70
CA PHE A 227 -19.68 -2.07 28.53
C PHE A 227 -20.50 -2.50 29.77
N GLN A 228 -20.41 -3.76 30.20
CA GLN A 228 -21.18 -4.27 31.36
C GLN A 228 -20.68 -3.86 32.75
N ARG A 229 -19.68 -2.96 32.88
CA ARG A 229 -19.09 -2.47 34.17
C ARG A 229 -18.75 -3.57 35.20
N SER A 230 -18.72 -4.82 34.76
CA SER A 230 -18.37 -5.98 35.56
C SER A 230 -16.89 -6.24 35.33
N ARG A 231 -16.06 -6.05 36.34
CA ARG A 231 -14.63 -6.35 36.26
C ARG A 231 -14.47 -7.86 36.06
N PHE A 232 -14.26 -8.29 34.82
CA PHE A 232 -13.94 -9.69 34.53
C PHE A 232 -12.42 -9.87 34.51
N TRP A 233 -11.85 -10.12 35.69
CA TRP A 233 -10.49 -10.64 35.85
C TRP A 233 -10.62 -12.10 36.28
N PRO A 234 -9.95 -13.07 35.64
CA PRO A 234 -9.91 -14.43 36.13
C PRO A 234 -9.34 -14.44 37.56
N GLN A 235 -10.06 -15.09 38.48
CA GLN A 235 -9.71 -15.13 39.89
C GLN A 235 -8.32 -15.75 40.10
N ALA A 236 -7.50 -15.05 40.89
CA ALA A 236 -6.20 -15.53 41.33
C ALA A 236 -6.33 -16.82 42.15
N LEU A 237 -5.79 -17.92 41.63
CA LEU A 237 -5.48 -19.09 42.46
C LEU A 237 -4.24 -18.78 43.30
N SER A 238 -4.47 -18.64 44.60
CA SER A 238 -3.57 -18.88 45.74
C SER A 238 -2.07 -18.63 45.56
N LYS A 239 -1.54 -17.67 46.35
CA LYS A 239 -0.11 -17.60 46.70
C LYS A 239 0.39 -18.96 47.21
N ALA A 240 1.17 -19.66 46.38
CA ALA A 240 2.25 -20.52 46.85
C ALA A 240 3.47 -19.64 47.16
N ALA A 241 4.37 -20.15 48.01
CA ALA A 241 5.62 -19.51 48.47
C ALA A 241 6.39 -18.78 47.34
N PRO A 242 7.17 -17.72 47.65
CA PRO A 242 7.70 -16.81 46.64
C PRO A 242 8.53 -17.57 45.61
N ALA A 243 7.99 -17.68 44.40
CA ALA A 243 8.76 -18.02 43.21
C ALA A 243 9.60 -16.80 42.81
N PRO A 244 10.82 -17.02 42.29
CA PRO A 244 11.77 -15.95 41.97
C PRO A 244 11.16 -14.96 40.99
N ALA A 245 11.53 -13.69 41.11
CA ALA A 245 11.01 -12.58 40.31
C ALA A 245 10.86 -12.94 38.83
N GLU A 246 9.66 -12.72 38.28
CA GLU A 246 9.44 -12.83 36.84
C GLU A 246 10.28 -11.75 36.13
N PRO A 247 11.01 -12.10 35.05
CA PRO A 247 11.83 -11.14 34.33
C PRO A 247 10.95 -10.03 33.73
N PRO A 248 11.50 -8.82 33.50
CA PRO A 248 10.78 -7.76 32.81
C PRO A 248 10.20 -8.28 31.48
N ARG A 249 8.92 -7.98 31.22
CA ARG A 249 8.30 -8.25 29.91
C ARG A 249 9.15 -7.61 28.81
N ALA A 250 9.47 -8.38 27.77
CA ALA A 250 10.21 -7.90 26.61
C ALA A 250 9.57 -6.62 26.03
N PRO A 251 10.38 -5.69 25.47
CA PRO A 251 9.87 -4.54 24.74
C PRO A 251 8.89 -5.02 23.66
N GLU A 252 7.85 -4.24 23.35
CA GLU A 252 7.05 -4.45 22.14
C GLU A 252 8.01 -4.62 20.96
N GLN A 253 8.03 -5.81 20.35
CA GLN A 253 8.99 -6.20 19.30
C GLN A 253 8.59 -5.64 17.93
N ASP A 254 7.59 -4.75 17.89
CA ASP A 254 7.17 -4.03 16.71
C ASP A 254 8.29 -3.07 16.27
N GLY A 255 8.95 -3.41 15.15
CA GLY A 255 10.04 -2.62 14.58
C GLY A 255 11.39 -3.34 14.49
N LEU A 256 11.49 -4.63 14.85
CA LEU A 256 12.71 -5.42 14.68
C LEU A 256 12.66 -6.27 13.41
N PHE A 257 13.70 -6.16 12.57
CA PHE A 257 13.77 -6.87 11.29
C PHE A 257 15.14 -7.48 11.04
N ALA A 258 15.17 -8.62 10.36
CA ALA A 258 16.35 -9.16 9.71
C ALA A 258 16.31 -8.80 8.23
N ILE A 259 17.49 -8.63 7.63
CA ILE A 259 17.64 -8.56 6.18
C ILE A 259 17.84 -10.00 5.72
N GLU A 260 16.79 -10.59 5.16
CA GLU A 260 16.82 -11.96 4.63
C GLU A 260 16.80 -11.95 3.10
N TRP A 261 17.52 -12.87 2.50
CA TRP A 261 17.57 -13.04 1.05
C TRP A 261 16.72 -14.23 0.66
N GLN A 262 15.63 -13.96 -0.04
CA GLN A 262 14.64 -14.95 -0.42
C GLN A 262 14.64 -15.16 -1.93
N PRO A 263 14.26 -16.37 -2.42
CA PRO A 263 14.04 -16.58 -3.84
C PRO A 263 13.06 -15.54 -4.38
N SER A 264 13.42 -14.88 -5.47
CA SER A 264 12.53 -13.90 -6.10
C SER A 264 11.22 -14.60 -6.52
N GLU A 265 10.03 -14.13 -6.10
CA GLU A 265 8.75 -14.65 -6.61
C GLU A 265 8.62 -14.40 -8.12
N ARG A 266 9.25 -13.31 -8.60
CA ARG A 266 9.64 -13.12 -9.99
C ARG A 266 10.88 -13.95 -10.28
N GLN A 267 10.83 -15.25 -10.02
CA GLN A 267 11.87 -16.15 -10.51
C GLN A 267 12.07 -15.87 -11.99
N ILE A 268 13.26 -16.14 -12.52
CA ILE A 268 13.34 -16.52 -13.93
C ILE A 268 12.51 -17.80 -14.02
N GLY A 269 11.19 -17.67 -14.09
CA GLY A 269 10.36 -18.72 -14.58
C GLY A 269 10.73 -18.76 -16.04
N ALA A 270 11.44 -19.81 -16.44
CA ALA A 270 11.51 -20.19 -17.83
C ALA A 270 10.11 -19.96 -18.45
N PRO A 271 10.05 -19.44 -19.69
CA PRO A 271 8.77 -19.34 -20.37
C PRO A 271 8.07 -20.70 -20.23
N VAL A 272 6.74 -20.67 -20.04
CA VAL A 272 5.99 -21.92 -20.09
C VAL A 272 6.26 -22.60 -21.45
N ALA A 273 6.04 -23.92 -21.52
CA ALA A 273 6.27 -24.73 -22.72
C ALA A 273 5.81 -24.01 -23.98
N ALA A 274 6.59 -24.16 -25.05
CA ALA A 274 6.23 -23.52 -26.32
C ALA A 274 4.86 -24.06 -26.79
N PRO A 275 4.01 -23.23 -27.42
CA PRO A 275 2.72 -23.69 -27.94
C PRO A 275 2.80 -24.98 -28.77
N ALA A 276 3.85 -25.12 -29.59
CA ALA A 276 4.09 -26.32 -30.39
C ALA A 276 4.31 -27.60 -29.55
N GLU A 277 5.00 -27.50 -28.41
CA GLU A 277 5.23 -28.63 -27.49
C GLU A 277 3.93 -29.08 -26.84
N VAL A 278 3.13 -28.13 -26.34
CA VAL A 278 1.81 -28.41 -25.76
C VAL A 278 0.88 -29.03 -26.81
N MET A 279 0.91 -28.54 -28.04
CA MET A 279 0.10 -29.07 -29.14
C MET A 279 0.51 -30.47 -29.58
N ALA A 280 1.81 -30.78 -29.63
CA ALA A 280 2.29 -32.14 -29.89
C ALA A 280 1.78 -33.11 -28.81
N GLY A 281 1.79 -32.64 -27.56
CA GLY A 281 1.17 -33.32 -26.45
C GLY A 281 -0.32 -33.59 -26.68
N LEU A 282 -1.11 -32.57 -27.02
CA LEU A 282 -2.55 -32.71 -27.23
C LEU A 282 -2.91 -33.69 -28.35
N ARG A 283 -2.17 -33.68 -29.47
CA ARG A 283 -2.38 -34.62 -30.58
C ARG A 283 -2.26 -36.08 -30.13
N SER A 284 -1.33 -36.36 -29.21
CA SER A 284 -1.19 -37.70 -28.63
C SER A 284 -2.42 -38.11 -27.82
N ARG A 285 -3.00 -37.19 -27.03
CA ARG A 285 -4.23 -37.46 -26.25
C ARG A 285 -5.47 -37.58 -27.13
N VAL A 286 -5.49 -36.89 -28.28
CA VAL A 286 -6.53 -37.12 -29.30
C VAL A 286 -6.49 -38.56 -29.81
N MET A 287 -5.32 -39.11 -30.13
CA MET A 287 -5.19 -40.51 -30.58
C MET A 287 -5.65 -41.52 -29.51
N GLU A 288 -5.41 -41.23 -28.23
CA GLU A 288 -5.92 -42.04 -27.12
C GLU A 288 -7.45 -42.02 -27.03
N LEU A 289 -8.07 -40.83 -27.18
CA LEU A 289 -9.53 -40.68 -27.19
C LEU A 289 -10.18 -41.44 -28.36
N GLN A 290 -9.57 -41.40 -29.54
CA GLN A 290 -10.01 -42.17 -30.72
C GLN A 290 -10.04 -43.67 -30.43
N SER A 291 -9.02 -44.18 -29.75
CA SER A 291 -8.89 -45.62 -29.46
C SER A 291 -9.92 -46.11 -28.44
N GLY A 292 -10.55 -45.20 -27.69
CA GLY A 292 -11.46 -45.50 -26.58
C GLY A 292 -12.95 -45.22 -26.85
N GLY A 293 -13.35 -44.71 -28.02
CA GLY A 293 -14.76 -44.37 -28.30
C GLY A 293 -15.11 -44.20 -29.78
N ASP A 294 -16.39 -44.44 -30.10
CA ASP A 294 -16.99 -44.20 -31.42
C ASP A 294 -17.59 -42.78 -31.47
N PHE A 295 -17.26 -42.04 -32.54
CA PHE A 295 -17.66 -40.65 -32.81
C PHE A 295 -18.32 -40.49 -34.19
N ASP A 296 -18.62 -41.58 -34.91
CA ASP A 296 -19.25 -41.48 -36.23
C ASP A 296 -20.66 -40.87 -36.13
N ASP A 297 -21.37 -41.16 -35.03
CA ASP A 297 -22.70 -40.64 -34.70
C ASP A 297 -22.74 -39.10 -34.55
N VAL A 298 -21.63 -38.46 -34.13
CA VAL A 298 -21.54 -37.01 -33.94
C VAL A 298 -21.72 -36.24 -35.25
N ARG A 299 -21.14 -36.75 -36.34
CA ARG A 299 -21.23 -36.09 -37.65
C ARG A 299 -22.63 -36.19 -38.22
N ASP A 300 -23.26 -37.35 -38.03
CA ASP A 300 -24.59 -37.63 -38.56
C ASP A 300 -25.67 -36.87 -37.80
N VAL A 301 -25.62 -36.83 -36.46
CA VAL A 301 -26.56 -36.01 -35.68
C VAL A 301 -26.41 -34.53 -36.00
N GLN A 302 -25.17 -34.02 -36.16
CA GLN A 302 -24.96 -32.61 -36.54
C GLN A 302 -25.59 -32.29 -37.90
N ARG A 303 -25.51 -33.21 -38.87
CA ARG A 303 -26.15 -33.05 -40.18
C ARG A 303 -27.66 -32.93 -40.05
N GLU A 304 -28.28 -33.80 -39.24
CA GLU A 304 -29.73 -33.76 -38.99
C GLU A 304 -30.15 -32.50 -38.22
N LEU A 305 -29.36 -32.05 -37.23
CA LEU A 305 -29.62 -30.79 -36.51
C LEU A 305 -29.50 -29.56 -37.42
N ASN A 306 -28.52 -29.53 -38.32
CA ASN A 306 -28.40 -28.45 -39.31
C ASN A 306 -29.55 -28.48 -40.34
N ARG A 307 -30.03 -29.67 -40.70
CA ARG A 307 -31.24 -29.82 -41.52
C ARG A 307 -32.48 -29.33 -40.78
N PHE A 308 -32.60 -29.64 -39.50
CA PHE A 308 -33.66 -29.12 -38.63
C PHE A 308 -33.67 -27.59 -38.60
N ALA A 309 -32.50 -26.95 -38.49
CA ALA A 309 -32.37 -25.50 -38.56
C ALA A 309 -32.98 -24.90 -39.84
N ALA A 310 -32.76 -25.52 -41.00
CA ALA A 310 -33.36 -25.08 -42.26
C ALA A 310 -34.90 -25.16 -42.25
N PHE A 311 -35.47 -26.21 -41.64
CA PHE A 311 -36.91 -26.31 -41.42
C PHE A 311 -37.42 -25.22 -40.47
N SER A 312 -36.73 -24.96 -39.36
CA SER A 312 -37.07 -23.89 -38.41
C SER A 312 -37.05 -22.51 -39.06
N ILE A 313 -36.05 -22.22 -39.90
CA ILE A 313 -35.97 -20.98 -40.68
C ILE A 313 -37.15 -20.86 -41.63
N CYS A 314 -37.44 -21.90 -42.41
CA CYS A 314 -38.55 -21.91 -43.36
C CYS A 314 -39.89 -21.71 -42.64
N GLU A 315 -40.09 -22.32 -41.48
CA GLU A 315 -41.29 -22.16 -40.66
C GLU A 315 -41.42 -20.73 -40.11
N ALA A 316 -40.33 -20.18 -39.55
CA ALA A 316 -40.32 -18.79 -39.08
C ALA A 316 -40.64 -17.80 -40.21
N LEU A 317 -40.11 -18.01 -41.41
CA LEU A 317 -40.39 -17.18 -42.59
C LEU A 317 -41.86 -17.22 -43.00
N ARG A 318 -42.51 -18.38 -43.00
CA ARG A 318 -43.96 -18.47 -43.31
C ARG A 318 -44.80 -17.67 -42.32
N GLN A 319 -44.45 -17.76 -41.05
CA GLN A 319 -45.18 -17.03 -40.02
C GLN A 319 -44.90 -15.51 -40.07
N LEU A 320 -43.70 -15.09 -40.53
CA LEU A 320 -43.35 -13.66 -40.68
C LEU A 320 -44.00 -13.07 -41.93
N LYS A 321 -44.01 -13.82 -43.04
CA LYS A 321 -44.53 -13.40 -44.33
C LYS A 321 -45.22 -14.58 -45.03
N PRO A 322 -46.55 -14.74 -44.89
CA PRO A 322 -47.28 -15.91 -45.43
C PRO A 322 -47.15 -16.11 -46.95
N ASP A 323 -46.96 -15.02 -47.70
CA ASP A 323 -46.85 -15.04 -49.17
C ASP A 323 -45.44 -15.34 -49.70
N ILE A 324 -44.49 -15.70 -48.82
CA ILE A 324 -43.10 -15.98 -49.22
C ILE A 324 -42.99 -17.31 -49.96
N GLY A 325 -42.33 -17.30 -51.13
CA GLY A 325 -42.19 -18.47 -52.00
C GLY A 325 -41.37 -18.19 -53.27
N PRO A 326 -41.30 -19.16 -54.22
CA PRO A 326 -40.54 -19.00 -55.46
C PRO A 326 -40.89 -17.70 -56.20
N GLY A 327 -39.88 -16.95 -56.61
CA GLY A 327 -40.02 -15.64 -57.26
C GLY A 327 -40.18 -14.46 -56.30
N THR A 328 -40.25 -14.68 -54.98
CA THR A 328 -40.22 -13.59 -54.00
C THR A 328 -38.86 -12.91 -54.04
N VAL A 329 -38.86 -11.57 -54.08
CA VAL A 329 -37.65 -10.75 -54.10
C VAL A 329 -37.63 -9.84 -52.86
N LEU A 330 -36.55 -9.91 -52.09
CA LEU A 330 -36.31 -9.06 -50.92
C LEU A 330 -35.03 -8.22 -51.11
N PRO A 331 -34.93 -7.01 -50.53
CA PRO A 331 -33.70 -6.24 -50.53
C PRO A 331 -32.62 -6.97 -49.70
N ALA A 332 -31.39 -7.04 -50.21
CA ALA A 332 -30.30 -7.72 -49.54
C ALA A 332 -29.72 -6.91 -48.36
N ASP A 333 -29.71 -5.57 -48.48
CA ASP A 333 -29.12 -4.65 -47.49
C ASP A 333 -29.93 -4.52 -46.18
N ASP A 334 -31.24 -4.76 -46.20
CA ASP A 334 -32.08 -4.73 -44.98
C ASP A 334 -33.23 -5.76 -45.06
N VAL A 335 -32.85 -7.03 -45.27
CA VAL A 335 -33.82 -8.14 -45.36
C VAL A 335 -34.64 -8.30 -44.06
N GLY A 336 -34.05 -7.95 -42.91
CA GLY A 336 -34.74 -7.99 -41.61
C GLY A 336 -35.94 -7.05 -41.58
N ALA A 337 -35.77 -5.80 -41.99
CA ALA A 337 -36.89 -4.85 -42.08
C ALA A 337 -37.96 -5.31 -43.09
N ALA A 338 -37.54 -5.83 -44.26
CA ALA A 338 -38.46 -6.32 -45.29
C ALA A 338 -39.29 -7.55 -44.86
N LEU A 339 -38.82 -8.29 -43.86
CA LEU A 339 -39.49 -9.42 -43.22
C LEU A 339 -40.29 -9.03 -41.95
N GLY A 340 -40.26 -7.76 -41.55
CA GLY A 340 -40.92 -7.30 -40.32
C GLY A 340 -40.24 -7.75 -39.03
N VAL A 341 -38.93 -8.00 -39.07
CA VAL A 341 -38.13 -8.44 -37.90
C VAL A 341 -37.79 -7.23 -37.02
N VAL A 342 -37.85 -7.43 -35.69
CA VAL A 342 -37.49 -6.39 -34.71
C VAL A 342 -36.02 -5.98 -34.84
N ALA A 343 -35.72 -4.71 -34.54
CA ALA A 343 -34.40 -4.10 -34.81
C ALA A 343 -33.22 -4.90 -34.23
N GLY A 344 -33.33 -5.39 -32.98
CA GLY A 344 -32.28 -6.18 -32.32
C GLY A 344 -31.99 -7.54 -32.96
N GLN A 345 -32.88 -8.06 -33.82
CA GLN A 345 -32.78 -9.40 -34.42
C GLN A 345 -32.50 -9.38 -35.93
N ARG A 346 -32.23 -8.20 -36.51
CA ARG A 346 -31.99 -8.08 -37.97
C ARG A 346 -30.72 -8.80 -38.44
N ARG A 347 -29.68 -8.85 -37.61
CA ARG A 347 -28.43 -9.57 -37.93
C ARG A 347 -28.67 -11.08 -38.02
N LEU A 348 -29.49 -11.63 -37.12
CA LEU A 348 -29.95 -13.01 -37.19
C LEU A 348 -30.76 -13.27 -38.46
N ALA A 349 -31.69 -12.38 -38.82
CA ALA A 349 -32.47 -12.51 -40.06
C ALA A 349 -31.59 -12.51 -41.33
N ALA A 350 -30.57 -11.65 -41.38
CA ALA A 350 -29.59 -11.65 -42.47
C ALA A 350 -28.80 -12.97 -42.52
N ARG A 351 -28.40 -13.51 -41.36
CA ARG A 351 -27.71 -14.80 -41.26
C ARG A 351 -28.58 -15.96 -41.73
N MET A 352 -29.87 -15.97 -41.41
CA MET A 352 -30.83 -16.97 -41.87
C MET A 352 -30.90 -17.04 -43.40
N MET A 353 -30.82 -15.89 -44.09
CA MET A 353 -30.77 -15.86 -45.56
C MET A 353 -29.52 -16.55 -46.10
N GLY A 354 -28.35 -16.31 -45.50
CA GLY A 354 -27.12 -17.01 -45.88
C GLY A 354 -27.21 -18.54 -45.71
N CYS A 355 -27.94 -19.01 -44.69
CA CYS A 355 -28.23 -20.45 -44.53
C CYS A 355 -29.11 -20.99 -45.67
N LEU A 356 -30.14 -20.25 -46.10
CA LEU A 356 -30.99 -20.64 -47.22
C LEU A 356 -30.28 -20.54 -48.57
N GLU A 357 -29.38 -19.57 -48.74
CA GLU A 357 -28.48 -19.45 -49.90
C GLU A 357 -27.62 -20.71 -50.02
N SER A 358 -27.05 -21.17 -48.91
CA SER A 358 -26.24 -22.40 -48.86
C SER A 358 -27.06 -23.67 -49.17
N CYS A 359 -28.38 -23.64 -48.93
CA CYS A 359 -29.30 -24.72 -49.28
C CYS A 359 -29.83 -24.63 -50.73
N GLY A 360 -29.45 -23.59 -51.49
CA GLY A 360 -29.94 -23.33 -52.85
C GLY A 360 -31.41 -22.89 -52.92
N LEU A 361 -32.00 -22.46 -51.80
CA LEU A 361 -33.40 -21.99 -51.73
C LEU A 361 -33.53 -20.48 -52.00
N VAL A 362 -32.43 -19.75 -51.83
CA VAL A 362 -32.31 -18.31 -52.09
C VAL A 362 -31.08 -18.09 -52.96
N GLU A 363 -31.20 -17.20 -53.94
CA GLU A 363 -30.08 -16.74 -54.76
C GLU A 363 -29.87 -15.25 -54.52
N ARG A 364 -28.62 -14.85 -54.32
CA ARG A 364 -28.24 -13.45 -54.17
C ARG A 364 -27.88 -12.85 -55.52
N GLN A 365 -28.63 -11.84 -55.94
CA GLN A 365 -28.44 -11.10 -57.18
C GLN A 365 -28.20 -9.62 -56.86
N GLU A 366 -26.94 -9.18 -56.90
CA GLU A 366 -26.51 -7.83 -56.49
C GLU A 366 -27.07 -7.43 -55.11
N ASN A 367 -28.04 -6.50 -55.07
CA ASN A 367 -28.69 -6.01 -53.85
C ASN A 367 -30.08 -6.65 -53.61
N ARG A 368 -30.32 -7.83 -54.16
CA ARG A 368 -31.60 -8.55 -54.04
C ARG A 368 -31.39 -10.01 -53.68
N LEU A 369 -32.31 -10.53 -52.89
CA LEU A 369 -32.43 -11.95 -52.55
C LEU A 369 -33.67 -12.51 -53.24
N VAL A 370 -33.46 -13.49 -54.11
CA VAL A 370 -34.51 -14.12 -54.92
C VAL A 370 -34.74 -15.54 -54.41
N PHE A 371 -35.97 -15.85 -53.99
CA PHE A 371 -36.34 -17.21 -53.60
C PHE A 371 -36.52 -18.06 -54.85
N THR A 372 -35.71 -19.11 -55.00
CA THR A 372 -35.65 -19.93 -56.22
C THR A 372 -36.47 -21.23 -56.11
N GLY A 373 -36.72 -21.71 -54.88
CA GLY A 373 -37.45 -22.94 -54.60
C GLY A 373 -38.52 -22.79 -53.50
N PRO A 374 -39.46 -23.74 -53.38
CA PRO A 374 -40.47 -23.71 -52.32
C PRO A 374 -39.84 -23.92 -50.94
N LEU A 375 -40.36 -23.23 -49.92
CA LEU A 375 -39.88 -23.40 -48.54
C LEU A 375 -40.13 -24.82 -48.01
N LEU A 376 -39.12 -25.41 -47.37
CA LEU A 376 -39.12 -26.76 -46.81
C LEU A 376 -40.15 -26.95 -45.69
N ARG A 377 -41.11 -27.89 -45.82
CA ARG A 377 -42.16 -28.15 -44.82
C ARG A 377 -41.89 -29.44 -44.03
N ALA A 378 -41.95 -29.34 -42.71
CA ALA A 378 -41.93 -30.47 -41.78
C ALA A 378 -42.66 -30.10 -40.48
N SER A 379 -43.09 -31.09 -39.69
CA SER A 379 -43.55 -30.86 -38.31
C SER A 379 -42.32 -30.74 -37.42
N LEU A 380 -41.99 -29.53 -36.93
CA LEU A 380 -40.80 -29.34 -36.11
C LEU A 380 -40.75 -30.25 -34.87
N PRO A 381 -41.85 -30.40 -34.08
CA PRO A 381 -41.86 -31.36 -32.97
C PRO A 381 -41.67 -32.81 -33.42
N GLY A 382 -42.20 -33.17 -34.60
CA GLY A 382 -42.04 -34.51 -35.19
C GLY A 382 -40.59 -34.79 -35.60
N GLU A 383 -39.92 -33.82 -36.22
CA GLU A 383 -38.50 -33.92 -36.59
C GLU A 383 -37.61 -34.05 -35.35
N ILE A 384 -37.81 -33.21 -34.33
CA ILE A 384 -37.08 -33.32 -33.05
C ILE A 384 -37.30 -34.69 -32.40
N ALA A 385 -38.53 -35.20 -32.38
CA ALA A 385 -38.82 -36.53 -31.84
C ALA A 385 -38.12 -37.65 -32.63
N SER A 386 -38.04 -37.53 -33.96
CA SER A 386 -37.33 -38.47 -34.83
C SER A 386 -35.82 -38.46 -34.59
N ILE A 387 -35.21 -37.28 -34.51
CA ILE A 387 -33.77 -37.11 -34.23
C ILE A 387 -33.46 -37.68 -32.84
N ARG A 388 -34.30 -37.39 -31.84
CA ARG A 388 -34.16 -37.92 -30.47
C ARG A 388 -34.23 -39.44 -30.40
N ALA A 389 -35.16 -40.05 -31.14
CA ALA A 389 -35.29 -41.50 -31.19
C ALA A 389 -34.06 -42.16 -31.84
N SER A 390 -33.46 -41.49 -32.82
CA SER A 390 -32.30 -42.00 -33.57
C SER A 390 -30.96 -41.77 -32.84
N TYR A 391 -30.87 -40.67 -32.06
CA TYR A 391 -29.63 -40.21 -31.43
C TYR A 391 -29.83 -39.85 -29.94
N PRO A 392 -30.30 -40.78 -29.07
CA PRO A 392 -30.64 -40.49 -27.69
C PRO A 392 -29.45 -40.01 -26.83
N ARG A 393 -28.22 -40.32 -27.24
CA ARG A 393 -26.98 -39.84 -26.61
C ARG A 393 -26.81 -38.32 -26.67
N PHE A 394 -27.41 -37.67 -27.67
CA PHE A 394 -27.29 -36.23 -27.94
C PHE A 394 -28.49 -35.45 -27.43
N GLU A 395 -29.16 -35.95 -26.38
CA GLU A 395 -30.35 -35.34 -25.79
C GLU A 395 -30.14 -33.86 -25.42
N THR A 396 -28.95 -33.52 -24.92
CA THR A 396 -28.61 -32.13 -24.56
C THR A 396 -28.62 -31.21 -25.79
N GLU A 397 -27.92 -31.61 -26.85
CA GLU A 397 -27.84 -30.90 -28.13
C GLU A 397 -29.23 -30.79 -28.77
N ILE A 398 -30.02 -31.86 -28.71
CA ILE A 398 -31.39 -31.92 -29.25
C ILE A 398 -32.34 -31.01 -28.47
N ARG A 399 -32.22 -30.90 -27.14
CA ARG A 399 -33.03 -29.99 -26.32
C ARG A 399 -32.75 -28.52 -26.62
N ILE A 400 -31.48 -28.17 -26.86
CA ILE A 400 -31.09 -26.84 -27.33
C ILE A 400 -31.65 -26.58 -28.72
N ALA A 401 -31.48 -27.53 -29.65
CA ALA A 401 -32.00 -27.41 -31.01
C ALA A 401 -33.51 -27.21 -31.05
N ALA A 402 -34.27 -27.91 -30.20
CA ALA A 402 -35.73 -27.77 -30.10
C ALA A 402 -36.19 -26.33 -29.78
N GLN A 403 -35.33 -25.49 -29.18
CA GLN A 403 -35.66 -24.09 -28.94
C GLN A 403 -35.82 -23.28 -30.23
N ALA A 404 -35.27 -23.74 -31.35
CA ALA A 404 -35.45 -23.11 -32.67
C ALA A 404 -36.91 -23.15 -33.15
N GLU A 405 -37.79 -23.96 -32.53
CA GLU A 405 -39.25 -23.89 -32.76
C GLU A 405 -39.83 -22.51 -32.43
N ARG A 406 -39.22 -21.79 -31.49
CA ARG A 406 -39.63 -20.45 -31.04
C ARG A 406 -38.92 -19.32 -31.78
N LEU A 407 -38.14 -19.63 -32.82
CA LEU A 407 -37.38 -18.64 -33.59
C LEU A 407 -38.26 -17.48 -34.09
N ALA A 408 -39.46 -17.82 -34.55
CA ALA A 408 -40.40 -16.84 -35.09
C ALA A 408 -40.91 -15.86 -34.02
N ASP A 409 -41.10 -16.31 -32.79
CA ASP A 409 -41.51 -15.47 -31.65
C ASP A 409 -40.42 -14.44 -31.32
N VAL A 410 -39.15 -14.86 -31.35
CA VAL A 410 -38.01 -13.97 -31.10
C VAL A 410 -37.87 -12.93 -32.21
N LEU A 411 -37.99 -13.34 -33.48
CA LEU A 411 -37.90 -12.43 -34.61
C LEU A 411 -39.02 -11.37 -34.63
N ARG A 412 -40.21 -11.70 -34.09
CA ARG A 412 -41.33 -10.76 -33.90
C ARG A 412 -41.24 -9.91 -32.63
N GLY A 413 -40.35 -10.25 -31.71
CA GLY A 413 -40.29 -9.64 -30.38
C GLY A 413 -41.39 -10.11 -29.42
N HIS A 414 -42.04 -11.24 -29.69
CA HIS A 414 -43.00 -11.87 -28.77
C HIS A 414 -42.31 -12.61 -27.61
N ALA A 415 -41.02 -12.90 -27.74
CA ALA A 415 -40.14 -13.43 -26.69
C ALA A 415 -38.72 -12.91 -26.90
N THR A 416 -37.91 -12.85 -25.83
CA THR A 416 -36.47 -12.60 -25.99
C THR A 416 -35.72 -13.92 -26.17
N GLY A 417 -34.52 -13.88 -26.78
CA GLY A 417 -33.65 -15.06 -26.84
C GLY A 417 -33.27 -15.61 -25.46
N VAL A 418 -33.20 -14.73 -24.45
CA VAL A 418 -32.98 -15.11 -23.06
C VAL A 418 -34.17 -15.91 -22.53
N ASP A 419 -35.41 -15.48 -22.74
CA ASP A 419 -36.60 -16.22 -22.28
C ASP A 419 -36.71 -17.63 -22.90
N VAL A 420 -36.18 -17.79 -24.12
CA VAL A 420 -36.19 -19.05 -24.86
C VAL A 420 -35.10 -20.01 -24.36
N LEU A 421 -33.86 -19.53 -24.21
CA LEU A 421 -32.73 -20.38 -23.80
C LEU A 421 -32.61 -20.54 -22.28
N PHE A 422 -33.20 -19.64 -21.50
CA PHE A 422 -33.22 -19.63 -20.04
C PHE A 422 -34.67 -19.68 -19.52
N PRO A 423 -35.41 -20.78 -19.77
CA PRO A 423 -36.81 -20.87 -19.36
C PRO A 423 -36.94 -20.69 -17.85
N ASN A 424 -37.87 -19.82 -17.42
CA ASN A 424 -38.06 -19.43 -16.02
C ASN A 424 -36.79 -18.84 -15.36
N GLY A 425 -35.88 -18.25 -16.15
CA GLY A 425 -34.61 -17.71 -15.67
C GLY A 425 -33.57 -18.76 -15.28
N SER A 426 -33.79 -20.04 -15.60
CA SER A 426 -32.86 -21.12 -15.25
C SER A 426 -31.75 -21.28 -16.30
N PRO A 427 -30.46 -21.33 -15.90
CA PRO A 427 -29.36 -21.58 -16.81
C PRO A 427 -29.15 -23.07 -17.14
N ALA A 428 -29.93 -23.97 -16.55
CA ALA A 428 -29.71 -25.41 -16.63
C ALA A 428 -29.61 -25.96 -18.06
N LEU A 429 -30.35 -25.39 -19.01
CA LEU A 429 -30.34 -25.82 -20.40
C LEU A 429 -29.00 -25.47 -21.09
N VAL A 430 -28.53 -24.23 -20.92
CA VAL A 430 -27.27 -23.76 -21.49
C VAL A 430 -26.07 -24.33 -20.73
N ASP A 431 -26.18 -24.49 -19.41
CA ASP A 431 -25.18 -25.18 -18.58
C ASP A 431 -24.89 -26.60 -19.10
N ALA A 432 -25.95 -27.36 -19.39
CA ALA A 432 -25.83 -28.71 -19.90
C ALA A 432 -25.12 -28.75 -21.27
N LEU A 433 -25.35 -27.76 -22.15
CA LEU A 433 -24.65 -27.66 -23.43
C LEU A 433 -23.12 -27.58 -23.25
N TYR A 434 -22.64 -26.78 -22.29
CA TYR A 434 -21.22 -26.59 -22.02
C TYR A 434 -20.59 -27.62 -21.08
N ARG A 435 -21.39 -28.51 -20.49
CA ARG A 435 -20.94 -29.53 -19.54
C ARG A 435 -21.13 -30.95 -20.04
N ASP A 436 -22.34 -31.25 -20.51
CA ASP A 436 -22.82 -32.61 -20.72
C ASP A 436 -22.86 -32.99 -22.21
N SER A 437 -22.76 -32.02 -23.13
CA SER A 437 -22.68 -32.34 -24.57
C SER A 437 -21.43 -33.17 -24.88
N VAL A 438 -21.52 -34.00 -25.92
CA VAL A 438 -20.41 -34.87 -26.33
C VAL A 438 -19.20 -34.02 -26.71
N ALA A 439 -19.43 -32.93 -27.45
CA ALA A 439 -18.40 -31.98 -27.84
C ALA A 439 -17.76 -31.29 -26.61
N ALA A 440 -18.57 -30.77 -25.68
CA ALA A 440 -18.04 -30.08 -24.50
C ALA A 440 -17.22 -31.01 -23.61
N THR A 441 -17.65 -32.26 -23.41
CA THR A 441 -16.90 -33.24 -22.61
C THR A 441 -15.51 -33.50 -23.19
N VAL A 442 -15.42 -33.68 -24.51
CA VAL A 442 -14.15 -33.90 -25.21
C VAL A 442 -13.26 -32.65 -25.14
N MET A 443 -13.83 -31.49 -25.47
CA MET A 443 -13.07 -30.24 -25.55
C MET A 443 -12.62 -29.72 -24.18
N ASN A 444 -13.45 -29.83 -23.13
CA ASN A 444 -13.05 -29.49 -21.76
C ASN A 444 -11.92 -30.39 -21.27
N ARG A 445 -11.97 -31.70 -21.59
CA ARG A 445 -10.88 -32.62 -21.28
C ARG A 445 -9.58 -32.21 -21.97
N LEU A 446 -9.62 -31.91 -23.27
CA LEU A 446 -8.44 -31.46 -24.02
C LEU A 446 -7.89 -30.13 -23.49
N THR A 447 -8.76 -29.18 -23.14
CA THR A 447 -8.36 -27.91 -22.49
C THR A 447 -7.70 -28.16 -21.12
N GLY A 448 -8.24 -29.09 -20.33
CA GLY A 448 -7.64 -29.53 -19.07
C GLY A 448 -6.28 -30.20 -19.23
N GLU A 449 -6.08 -31.00 -20.29
CA GLU A 449 -4.75 -31.54 -20.65
C GLU A 449 -3.77 -30.41 -21.03
N ALA A 450 -4.22 -29.43 -21.83
CA ALA A 450 -3.39 -28.31 -22.28
C ALA A 450 -2.90 -27.48 -21.09
N ILE A 451 -3.80 -27.10 -20.19
CA ILE A 451 -3.47 -26.39 -18.96
C ILE A 451 -2.56 -27.23 -18.07
N GLY A 452 -2.82 -28.53 -17.96
CA GLY A 452 -1.96 -29.45 -17.21
C GLY A 452 -0.52 -29.54 -17.75
N ASP A 453 -0.35 -29.62 -19.08
CA ASP A 453 0.96 -29.61 -19.74
C ASP A 453 1.69 -28.28 -19.51
N VAL A 454 0.99 -27.15 -19.67
CA VAL A 454 1.53 -25.81 -19.38
C VAL A 454 1.96 -25.72 -17.91
N ALA A 455 1.14 -26.17 -16.98
CA ALA A 455 1.44 -26.11 -15.55
C ALA A 455 2.64 -26.99 -15.18
N ARG A 456 2.74 -28.21 -15.73
CA ARG A 456 3.89 -29.11 -15.53
C ARG A 456 5.20 -28.51 -16.03
N SER A 457 5.18 -27.81 -17.16
CA SER A 457 6.38 -27.15 -17.71
C SER A 457 6.97 -26.07 -16.80
N ALA A 458 6.19 -25.56 -15.85
CA ALA A 458 6.59 -24.53 -14.91
C ALA A 458 6.80 -25.05 -13.47
N SER A 459 7.08 -26.36 -13.32
CA SER A 459 7.34 -27.00 -12.03
C SER A 459 8.51 -26.33 -11.27
N GLY A 460 8.29 -25.96 -10.00
CA GLY A 460 9.31 -25.35 -9.13
C GLY A 460 8.96 -23.98 -8.55
N ARG A 461 7.83 -23.39 -8.97
CA ARG A 461 7.27 -22.13 -8.41
C ARG A 461 5.76 -22.17 -8.34
N ARG A 462 5.17 -21.27 -7.54
CA ARG A 462 3.71 -21.12 -7.44
C ARG A 462 3.16 -20.52 -8.73
N LEU A 463 2.15 -21.15 -9.34
CA LEU A 463 1.53 -20.66 -10.58
C LEU A 463 0.27 -19.86 -10.32
N ARG A 464 0.15 -18.69 -10.94
CA ARG A 464 -1.03 -17.83 -10.88
C ARG A 464 -1.85 -17.99 -12.15
N ILE A 465 -3.07 -18.49 -12.00
CA ILE A 465 -3.98 -18.80 -13.11
C ILE A 465 -5.21 -17.90 -13.00
N LEU A 466 -5.56 -17.22 -14.09
CA LEU A 466 -6.79 -16.44 -14.21
C LEU A 466 -7.72 -17.12 -15.22
N GLU A 467 -8.96 -17.36 -14.85
CA GLU A 467 -10.02 -17.78 -15.76
C GLU A 467 -10.93 -16.59 -16.06
N ILE A 468 -10.99 -16.18 -17.33
CA ILE A 468 -11.87 -15.12 -17.84
C ILE A 468 -13.17 -15.77 -18.33
N GLY A 469 -14.32 -15.28 -17.85
CA GLY A 469 -15.63 -15.78 -18.28
C GLY A 469 -15.87 -17.24 -17.89
N GLY A 470 -15.56 -17.60 -16.65
CA GLY A 470 -15.68 -18.98 -16.17
C GLY A 470 -17.13 -19.50 -16.13
N GLY A 471 -18.13 -18.59 -16.16
CA GLY A 471 -19.55 -18.92 -16.27
C GLY A 471 -19.99 -20.02 -15.31
N THR A 472 -20.39 -21.16 -15.88
CA THR A 472 -20.98 -22.29 -15.14
C THR A 472 -19.94 -23.16 -14.43
N GLY A 473 -18.65 -22.93 -14.71
CA GLY A 473 -17.50 -23.66 -14.17
C GLY A 473 -17.21 -25.00 -14.83
N SER A 474 -17.82 -25.32 -15.99
CA SER A 474 -17.62 -26.63 -16.66
C SER A 474 -16.17 -26.86 -17.08
N THR A 475 -15.50 -25.86 -17.65
CA THR A 475 -14.08 -25.93 -18.00
C THR A 475 -13.21 -26.01 -16.74
N THR A 476 -13.54 -25.22 -15.71
CA THR A 476 -12.87 -25.23 -14.40
C THR A 476 -12.87 -26.63 -13.77
N GLU A 477 -13.99 -27.35 -13.86
CA GLU A 477 -14.14 -28.72 -13.34
C GLU A 477 -13.18 -29.71 -14.01
N ALA A 478 -12.90 -29.54 -15.31
CA ALA A 478 -11.93 -30.34 -16.05
C ALA A 478 -10.47 -29.93 -15.78
N VAL A 479 -10.23 -28.66 -15.47
CA VAL A 479 -8.89 -28.08 -15.27
C VAL A 479 -8.34 -28.35 -13.87
N LEU A 480 -9.11 -28.06 -12.81
CA LEU A 480 -8.62 -28.11 -11.43
C LEU A 480 -8.01 -29.46 -11.02
N PRO A 481 -8.51 -30.64 -11.44
CA PRO A 481 -7.90 -31.94 -11.12
C PRO A 481 -6.51 -32.17 -11.75
N ARG A 482 -6.10 -31.34 -12.72
CA ARG A 482 -4.84 -31.48 -13.46
C ARG A 482 -3.71 -30.61 -12.92
N LEU A 483 -4.02 -29.79 -11.93
CA LEU A 483 -3.11 -28.83 -11.33
C LEU A 483 -2.58 -29.35 -9.97
N SER A 484 -1.35 -29.01 -9.64
CA SER A 484 -0.75 -29.30 -8.32
C SER A 484 -1.29 -28.38 -7.23
N GLU A 485 -1.01 -28.67 -5.96
CA GLU A 485 -1.41 -27.81 -4.84
C GLU A 485 -0.72 -26.43 -4.82
N ASN A 486 0.42 -26.27 -5.50
CA ASN A 486 1.18 -25.01 -5.53
C ASN A 486 0.67 -24.02 -6.60
N ILE A 487 -0.63 -23.69 -6.56
CA ILE A 487 -1.26 -22.74 -7.48
C ILE A 487 -2.02 -21.63 -6.74
N GLU A 488 -2.29 -20.53 -7.43
CA GLU A 488 -3.29 -19.52 -7.09
C GLU A 488 -4.24 -19.41 -8.29
N TYR A 489 -5.47 -19.90 -8.13
CA TYR A 489 -6.49 -19.86 -9.19
C TYR A 489 -7.49 -18.75 -8.90
N ALA A 490 -7.73 -17.86 -9.87
CA ALA A 490 -8.73 -16.81 -9.83
C ALA A 490 -9.83 -17.12 -10.86
N PHE A 491 -11.06 -17.33 -10.39
CA PHE A 491 -12.24 -17.54 -11.22
C PHE A 491 -12.97 -16.20 -11.39
N THR A 492 -13.19 -15.78 -12.63
CA THR A 492 -13.85 -14.51 -12.92
C THR A 492 -14.96 -14.63 -13.96
N ASP A 493 -15.94 -13.75 -13.88
CA ASP A 493 -17.00 -13.62 -14.88
C ASP A 493 -17.48 -12.16 -14.94
N VAL A 494 -18.03 -11.72 -16.08
CA VAL A 494 -18.64 -10.38 -16.21
C VAL A 494 -19.94 -10.31 -15.42
N SER A 495 -20.65 -11.43 -15.27
CA SER A 495 -21.89 -11.52 -14.50
C SER A 495 -21.61 -12.01 -13.08
N PRO A 496 -21.93 -11.21 -12.04
CA PRO A 496 -21.73 -11.62 -10.65
C PRO A 496 -22.58 -12.83 -10.25
N ALA A 497 -23.63 -13.17 -11.02
CA ALA A 497 -24.55 -14.27 -10.73
C ALA A 497 -23.87 -15.65 -10.71
N PHE A 498 -22.74 -15.82 -11.42
CA PHE A 498 -22.02 -17.09 -11.50
C PHE A 498 -21.11 -17.35 -10.29
N LEU A 499 -20.67 -16.30 -9.58
CA LEU A 499 -19.66 -16.41 -8.53
C LEU A 499 -20.12 -17.23 -7.31
N PRO A 500 -21.34 -17.08 -6.77
CA PRO A 500 -21.81 -17.89 -5.64
C PRO A 500 -21.84 -19.39 -5.95
N ARG A 501 -22.24 -19.75 -7.17
CA ARG A 501 -22.29 -21.13 -7.62
C ARG A 501 -20.89 -21.72 -7.78
N ALA A 502 -19.99 -21.00 -8.43
CA ALA A 502 -18.59 -21.43 -8.56
C ALA A 502 -17.91 -21.58 -7.18
N ARG A 503 -18.24 -20.70 -6.23
CA ARG A 503 -17.77 -20.79 -4.84
C ARG A 503 -18.29 -22.03 -4.13
N ALA A 504 -19.56 -22.36 -4.31
CA ALA A 504 -20.15 -23.58 -3.76
C ALA A 504 -19.52 -24.84 -4.38
N ALA A 505 -19.19 -24.82 -5.68
CA ALA A 505 -18.62 -25.96 -6.39
C ALA A 505 -17.14 -26.21 -6.08
N PHE A 506 -16.31 -25.17 -6.00
CA PHE A 506 -14.85 -25.32 -5.94
C PHE A 506 -14.21 -24.92 -4.59
N GLY A 507 -14.94 -24.21 -3.72
CA GLY A 507 -14.50 -23.88 -2.37
C GLY A 507 -13.10 -23.23 -2.32
N SER A 508 -12.22 -23.77 -1.48
CA SER A 508 -10.85 -23.26 -1.28
C SER A 508 -9.86 -23.66 -2.38
N ARG A 509 -10.24 -24.52 -3.34
CA ARG A 509 -9.37 -24.85 -4.49
C ARG A 509 -9.16 -23.66 -5.43
N VAL A 510 -10.08 -22.69 -5.37
CA VAL A 510 -9.99 -21.40 -6.06
C VAL A 510 -9.75 -20.33 -5.01
N ALA A 511 -8.70 -19.53 -5.20
CA ALA A 511 -8.31 -18.51 -4.24
C ALA A 511 -9.21 -17.27 -4.31
N ARG A 512 -9.69 -16.91 -5.51
CA ARG A 512 -10.45 -15.67 -5.75
C ARG A 512 -11.66 -15.93 -6.65
N TYR A 513 -12.79 -15.31 -6.29
CA TYR A 513 -14.00 -15.27 -7.11
C TYR A 513 -14.41 -13.81 -7.23
N GLU A 514 -14.23 -13.23 -8.42
CA GLU A 514 -14.31 -11.79 -8.63
C GLU A 514 -14.98 -11.48 -9.98
N VAL A 515 -15.56 -10.29 -10.12
CA VAL A 515 -16.13 -9.82 -11.38
C VAL A 515 -14.99 -9.27 -12.25
N LEU A 516 -14.97 -9.64 -13.53
CA LEU A 516 -14.04 -9.09 -14.51
C LEU A 516 -14.76 -8.87 -15.85
N ASP A 517 -14.91 -7.61 -16.24
CA ASP A 517 -15.16 -7.25 -17.63
C ASP A 517 -13.80 -7.07 -18.34
N ILE A 518 -13.50 -7.97 -19.29
CA ILE A 518 -12.24 -7.91 -20.05
C ILE A 518 -12.16 -6.71 -20.99
N GLU A 519 -13.28 -6.05 -21.30
CA GLU A 519 -13.33 -4.79 -22.05
C GLU A 519 -13.17 -3.56 -21.14
N SER A 520 -13.26 -3.72 -19.81
CA SER A 520 -13.15 -2.62 -18.84
C SER A 520 -11.69 -2.33 -18.49
N ASP A 521 -11.21 -1.17 -18.94
CA ASP A 521 -9.90 -0.61 -18.58
C ASP A 521 -9.66 -0.55 -17.06
N ALA A 522 -10.70 -0.25 -16.28
CA ALA A 522 -10.62 -0.13 -14.83
C ALA A 522 -10.41 -1.51 -14.18
N ASP A 523 -11.16 -2.51 -14.62
CA ASP A 523 -11.08 -3.87 -14.09
C ASP A 523 -9.74 -4.50 -14.48
N VAL A 524 -9.34 -4.37 -15.74
CA VAL A 524 -8.03 -4.85 -16.23
C VAL A 524 -6.88 -4.24 -15.43
N ARG A 525 -6.90 -2.93 -15.14
CA ARG A 525 -5.87 -2.29 -14.30
C ARG A 525 -5.86 -2.79 -12.86
N ALA A 526 -7.03 -3.14 -12.30
CA ALA A 526 -7.11 -3.71 -10.95
C ALA A 526 -6.42 -5.08 -10.88
N PHE A 527 -6.62 -5.93 -11.89
CA PHE A 527 -5.98 -7.25 -11.99
C PHE A 527 -4.51 -7.17 -12.43
N ALA A 528 -4.12 -6.16 -13.21
CA ALA A 528 -2.76 -6.00 -13.74
C ALA A 528 -1.69 -5.65 -12.66
N GLN A 529 -2.10 -5.34 -11.43
CA GLN A 529 -1.16 -5.06 -10.32
C GLN A 529 -0.20 -6.23 -10.05
N ALA A 530 -0.63 -7.46 -10.34
CA ALA A 530 0.21 -8.64 -10.28
C ALA A 530 -0.12 -9.54 -11.49
N PRO A 531 0.76 -9.65 -12.50
CA PRO A 531 0.47 -10.40 -13.72
C PRO A 531 0.39 -11.92 -13.49
N PHE A 532 -0.44 -12.59 -14.29
CA PHE A 532 -0.70 -14.03 -14.24
C PHE A 532 0.29 -14.83 -15.09
N ASP A 533 0.48 -16.09 -14.73
CA ASP A 533 1.29 -17.05 -15.48
C ASP A 533 0.53 -17.70 -16.62
N VAL A 534 -0.75 -17.98 -16.37
CA VAL A 534 -1.66 -18.63 -17.31
C VAL A 534 -3.00 -17.91 -17.27
N ILE A 535 -3.55 -17.60 -18.44
CA ILE A 535 -4.93 -17.19 -18.60
C ILE A 535 -5.69 -18.28 -19.34
N LEU A 536 -6.83 -18.67 -18.80
CA LEU A 536 -7.81 -19.54 -19.43
C LEU A 536 -9.01 -18.69 -19.87
N ALA A 537 -9.48 -18.87 -21.09
CA ALA A 537 -10.72 -18.26 -21.55
C ALA A 537 -11.45 -19.24 -22.47
N ALA A 538 -12.61 -19.74 -22.02
CA ALA A 538 -13.41 -20.73 -22.73
C ALA A 538 -14.71 -20.11 -23.24
N ASN A 539 -14.89 -20.08 -24.56
CA ASN A 539 -16.09 -19.63 -25.26
C ASN A 539 -16.56 -18.24 -24.82
N VAL A 540 -15.64 -17.29 -24.70
CA VAL A 540 -15.93 -15.95 -24.15
C VAL A 540 -15.34 -14.82 -24.99
N LEU A 541 -14.15 -14.99 -25.56
CA LEU A 541 -13.47 -13.85 -26.22
C LEU A 541 -14.15 -13.48 -27.54
N HIS A 542 -14.87 -14.41 -28.17
CA HIS A 542 -15.69 -14.09 -29.33
C HIS A 542 -16.88 -13.17 -29.01
N ALA A 543 -17.30 -13.06 -27.74
CA ALA A 543 -18.44 -12.26 -27.30
C ALA A 543 -18.03 -10.84 -26.85
N THR A 544 -16.96 -10.27 -27.45
CA THR A 544 -16.52 -8.89 -27.23
C THR A 544 -16.65 -8.04 -28.49
N ARG A 545 -16.55 -6.71 -28.37
CA ARG A 545 -16.70 -5.77 -29.50
C ARG A 545 -15.51 -5.79 -30.45
N SER A 546 -14.30 -5.91 -29.91
CA SER A 546 -13.05 -5.93 -30.68
C SER A 546 -12.07 -6.98 -30.17
N ILE A 547 -11.78 -8.00 -30.98
CA ILE A 547 -10.84 -9.06 -30.61
C ILE A 547 -9.44 -8.49 -30.34
N ARG A 548 -9.00 -7.49 -31.12
CA ARG A 548 -7.68 -6.89 -30.95
C ARG A 548 -7.56 -6.15 -29.61
N ALA A 549 -8.56 -5.35 -29.25
CA ALA A 549 -8.58 -4.65 -27.95
C ALA A 549 -8.62 -5.66 -26.79
N THR A 550 -9.48 -6.69 -26.90
CA THR A 550 -9.56 -7.77 -25.91
C THR A 550 -8.21 -8.47 -25.73
N LEU A 551 -7.52 -8.82 -26.82
CA LEU A 551 -6.21 -9.48 -26.73
C LEU A 551 -5.09 -8.57 -26.19
N GLN A 552 -5.17 -7.25 -26.40
CA GLN A 552 -4.28 -6.30 -25.74
C GLN A 552 -4.47 -6.32 -24.22
N ASN A 553 -5.73 -6.34 -23.76
CA ASN A 553 -6.07 -6.43 -22.34
C ASN A 553 -5.61 -7.77 -21.73
N VAL A 554 -5.92 -8.89 -22.39
CA VAL A 554 -5.42 -10.22 -21.99
C VAL A 554 -3.89 -10.25 -21.93
N GLY A 555 -3.23 -9.65 -22.93
CA GLY A 555 -1.78 -9.51 -22.96
C GLY A 555 -1.25 -8.74 -21.75
N SER A 556 -1.91 -7.65 -21.35
CA SER A 556 -1.51 -6.83 -20.19
C SER A 556 -1.59 -7.57 -18.86
N LEU A 557 -2.51 -8.53 -18.74
CA LEU A 557 -2.73 -9.37 -17.56
C LEU A 557 -1.74 -10.54 -17.46
N LEU A 558 -1.07 -10.92 -18.56
CA LEU A 558 -0.07 -11.98 -18.58
C LEU A 558 1.34 -11.48 -18.32
N ARG A 559 2.17 -12.25 -17.61
CA ARG A 559 3.62 -11.98 -17.58
C ARG A 559 4.25 -12.24 -18.96
N PRO A 560 5.40 -11.63 -19.28
CA PRO A 560 6.24 -12.06 -20.41
C PRO A 560 6.54 -13.57 -20.33
N GLY A 561 6.30 -14.31 -21.42
CA GLY A 561 6.46 -15.76 -21.45
C GLY A 561 5.35 -16.56 -20.73
N GLY A 562 4.26 -15.92 -20.30
CA GLY A 562 3.05 -16.58 -19.80
C GLY A 562 2.17 -17.14 -20.93
N ALA A 563 1.26 -18.06 -20.60
CA ALA A 563 0.37 -18.72 -21.57
C ALA A 563 -1.06 -18.17 -21.53
N LEU A 564 -1.66 -18.06 -22.70
CA LEU A 564 -3.10 -17.96 -22.90
C LEU A 564 -3.58 -19.29 -23.49
N VAL A 565 -4.55 -19.93 -22.85
CA VAL A 565 -5.23 -21.12 -23.38
C VAL A 565 -6.67 -20.75 -23.66
N LEU A 566 -7.08 -20.91 -24.92
CA LEU A 566 -8.45 -20.66 -25.36
C LEU A 566 -9.13 -21.97 -25.71
N LEU A 567 -10.41 -22.06 -25.38
CA LEU A 567 -11.34 -22.99 -26.01
C LEU A 567 -12.36 -22.17 -26.78
N GLU A 568 -12.37 -22.25 -28.11
CA GLU A 568 -13.25 -21.40 -28.92
C GLU A 568 -13.96 -22.15 -30.04
N GLY A 569 -15.17 -21.68 -30.34
CA GLY A 569 -15.87 -22.02 -31.58
C GLY A 569 -15.21 -21.29 -32.75
N ILE A 570 -15.07 -21.96 -33.89
CA ILE A 570 -14.30 -21.45 -35.04
C ILE A 570 -15.08 -21.45 -36.36
N GLU A 571 -16.29 -21.98 -36.32
CA GLU A 571 -17.22 -21.98 -37.45
C GLU A 571 -18.65 -21.94 -36.91
N THR A 572 -19.50 -21.07 -37.47
CA THR A 572 -20.91 -21.00 -37.08
C THR A 572 -21.69 -22.10 -37.81
N GLN A 573 -22.46 -22.87 -37.05
CA GLN A 573 -23.35 -23.91 -37.57
C GLN A 573 -24.77 -23.37 -37.72
N PRO A 574 -25.54 -23.75 -38.76
CA PRO A 574 -26.93 -23.32 -38.94
C PRO A 574 -27.79 -23.50 -37.69
N ILE A 575 -27.63 -24.62 -36.96
CA ILE A 575 -28.39 -24.84 -35.72
C ILE A 575 -27.98 -23.90 -34.58
N ALA A 576 -26.69 -23.57 -34.46
CA ALA A 576 -26.20 -22.62 -33.46
C ALA A 576 -26.67 -21.20 -33.79
N ASP A 577 -26.69 -20.82 -35.08
CA ASP A 577 -27.17 -19.52 -35.53
C ASP A 577 -28.65 -19.30 -35.13
N VAL A 578 -29.50 -20.32 -35.29
CA VAL A 578 -30.93 -20.20 -34.95
C VAL A 578 -31.26 -20.55 -33.50
N THR A 579 -30.26 -20.77 -32.64
CA THR A 579 -30.45 -20.98 -31.20
C THR A 579 -29.67 -19.92 -30.43
N LEU A 580 -28.34 -20.02 -30.37
CA LEU A 580 -27.48 -19.05 -29.70
C LEU A 580 -27.52 -17.67 -30.37
N GLY A 581 -27.72 -17.61 -31.69
CA GLY A 581 -27.87 -16.33 -32.41
C GLY A 581 -29.16 -15.56 -32.06
N MET A 582 -30.07 -16.13 -31.28
CA MET A 582 -31.19 -15.38 -30.67
C MET A 582 -30.72 -14.43 -29.56
N LEU A 583 -29.54 -14.67 -28.97
CA LEU A 583 -28.97 -13.85 -27.91
C LEU A 583 -28.32 -12.60 -28.51
N GLU A 584 -28.64 -11.43 -27.97
CA GLU A 584 -28.03 -10.17 -28.40
C GLU A 584 -26.50 -10.18 -28.21
N GLY A 585 -26.02 -10.84 -27.15
CA GLY A 585 -24.59 -11.03 -26.86
C GLY A 585 -23.80 -11.72 -27.99
N TRP A 586 -24.47 -12.56 -28.80
CA TRP A 586 -23.85 -13.22 -29.95
C TRP A 586 -23.45 -12.24 -31.06
N TRP A 587 -24.03 -11.04 -31.07
CA TRP A 587 -23.86 -10.04 -32.12
C TRP A 587 -23.18 -8.75 -31.62
N LEU A 588 -22.40 -8.81 -30.54
CA LEU A 588 -21.68 -7.65 -29.99
C LEU A 588 -20.54 -7.11 -30.85
N HIS A 589 -20.04 -7.90 -31.81
CA HIS A 589 -18.87 -7.53 -32.59
C HIS A 589 -19.10 -6.31 -33.50
N GLU A 590 -18.11 -5.40 -33.49
CA GLU A 590 -18.06 -4.15 -34.26
C GLU A 590 -16.83 -4.11 -35.21
N ASP A 591 -15.90 -5.06 -35.09
CA ASP A 591 -14.65 -5.18 -35.85
C ASP A 591 -14.83 -5.98 -37.16
N ALA A 592 -15.57 -5.39 -38.11
CA ALA A 592 -15.86 -6.00 -39.41
C ALA A 592 -14.62 -6.44 -40.22
N SER A 593 -13.44 -5.86 -39.96
CA SER A 593 -12.17 -6.25 -40.59
C SER A 593 -11.69 -7.64 -40.16
N GLU A 594 -12.08 -8.10 -38.97
CA GLU A 594 -11.75 -9.43 -38.46
C GLU A 594 -12.93 -10.38 -38.61
N ARG A 595 -14.15 -9.89 -38.32
CA ARG A 595 -15.39 -10.66 -38.21
C ARG A 595 -16.46 -10.11 -39.14
N SER A 596 -16.48 -10.58 -40.38
CA SER A 596 -17.42 -10.11 -41.41
C SER A 596 -18.71 -10.92 -41.52
N SER A 597 -18.71 -12.18 -41.07
CA SER A 597 -19.80 -13.15 -41.30
C SER A 597 -20.47 -13.68 -40.02
N GLY A 598 -19.98 -13.29 -38.84
CA GLY A 598 -20.44 -13.79 -37.54
C GLY A 598 -19.42 -13.52 -36.43
N PRO A 599 -19.72 -13.88 -35.17
CA PRO A 599 -18.86 -13.54 -34.02
C PRO A 599 -17.57 -14.37 -33.91
N LEU A 600 -17.48 -15.50 -34.64
CA LEU A 600 -16.40 -16.47 -34.51
C LEU A 600 -15.27 -16.21 -35.52
N LEU A 601 -14.05 -16.57 -35.14
CA LEU A 601 -12.87 -16.54 -36.01
C LEU A 601 -12.48 -17.97 -36.39
N SER A 602 -12.07 -18.18 -37.64
CA SER A 602 -11.44 -19.45 -38.05
C SER A 602 -10.10 -19.68 -37.34
N ARG A 603 -9.58 -20.92 -37.37
CA ARG A 603 -8.25 -21.24 -36.80
C ARG A 603 -7.15 -20.32 -37.33
N ALA A 604 -7.13 -20.09 -38.64
CA ALA A 604 -6.13 -19.25 -39.29
C ALA A 604 -6.25 -17.79 -38.83
N GLN A 605 -7.47 -17.27 -38.66
CA GLN A 605 -7.69 -15.93 -38.13
C GLN A 605 -7.26 -15.81 -36.67
N TRP A 606 -7.55 -16.81 -35.82
CA TRP A 606 -7.06 -16.83 -34.43
C TRP A 606 -5.54 -16.77 -34.35
N VAL A 607 -4.83 -17.63 -35.09
CA VAL A 607 -3.35 -17.63 -35.11
C VAL A 607 -2.82 -16.29 -35.60
N ARG A 608 -3.41 -15.73 -36.68
CA ARG A 608 -3.02 -14.42 -37.22
C ARG A 608 -3.16 -13.31 -36.19
N VAL A 609 -4.36 -13.13 -35.62
CA VAL A 609 -4.64 -12.00 -34.72
C VAL A 609 -3.84 -12.14 -33.42
N LEU A 610 -3.68 -13.35 -32.87
CA LEU A 610 -2.80 -13.57 -31.72
C LEU A 610 -1.34 -13.23 -32.03
N THR A 611 -0.84 -13.64 -33.19
CA THR A 611 0.54 -13.34 -33.60
C THR A 611 0.79 -11.84 -33.74
N GLU A 612 -0.14 -11.14 -34.40
CA GLU A 612 -0.09 -9.69 -34.58
C GLU A 612 -0.26 -8.93 -33.24
N SER A 613 -0.96 -9.52 -32.28
CA SER A 613 -1.10 -9.00 -30.90
C SER A 613 0.07 -9.37 -29.97
N GLY A 614 1.17 -9.92 -30.50
CA GLY A 614 2.40 -10.15 -29.72
C GLY A 614 2.50 -11.53 -29.05
N PHE A 615 1.79 -12.52 -29.56
CA PHE A 615 1.87 -13.91 -29.09
C PHE A 615 2.63 -14.81 -30.09
N GLU A 616 3.13 -15.93 -29.60
CA GLU A 616 3.36 -17.14 -30.38
C GLU A 616 2.15 -18.03 -30.16
N ALA A 617 1.50 -18.55 -31.20
CA ALA A 617 0.23 -19.26 -31.05
C ALA A 617 0.14 -20.46 -31.98
N GLU A 618 -0.45 -21.54 -31.46
CA GLU A 618 -0.76 -22.76 -32.19
C GLU A 618 -2.19 -23.21 -31.88
N THR A 619 -2.80 -23.95 -32.81
CA THR A 619 -4.17 -24.46 -32.66
C THR A 619 -4.20 -25.97 -32.82
N LEU A 620 -5.14 -26.63 -32.14
CA LEU A 620 -5.43 -28.03 -32.40
C LEU A 620 -5.98 -28.17 -33.84
N PRO A 621 -5.36 -28.99 -34.71
CA PRO A 621 -5.87 -29.18 -36.06
C PRO A 621 -7.21 -29.89 -36.05
N ALA A 622 -7.91 -29.85 -37.19
CA ALA A 622 -9.11 -30.65 -37.39
C ALA A 622 -8.72 -32.14 -37.43
N GLU A 623 -9.38 -32.94 -36.59
CA GLU A 623 -9.12 -34.37 -36.41
C GLU A 623 -10.40 -35.14 -36.79
N PRO A 624 -10.50 -35.64 -38.04
CA PRO A 624 -11.73 -36.24 -38.57
C PRO A 624 -12.29 -37.40 -37.75
N SER A 625 -11.39 -38.07 -37.04
CA SER A 625 -11.64 -39.20 -36.13
C SER A 625 -12.48 -38.86 -34.90
N LEU A 626 -12.59 -37.57 -34.53
CA LEU A 626 -13.43 -37.11 -33.42
C LEU A 626 -14.78 -36.61 -33.93
N GLY A 627 -15.33 -37.24 -34.97
CA GLY A 627 -16.68 -36.96 -35.46
C GLY A 627 -16.90 -35.54 -36.00
N GLY A 628 -15.82 -34.77 -36.25
CA GLY A 628 -15.89 -33.36 -36.63
C GLY A 628 -15.99 -32.37 -35.47
N ILE A 629 -15.88 -32.80 -34.20
CA ILE A 629 -15.88 -31.91 -33.02
C ILE A 629 -14.77 -30.85 -33.15
N THR A 630 -13.55 -31.31 -33.39
CA THR A 630 -12.38 -30.44 -33.58
C THR A 630 -12.40 -29.68 -34.89
N ALA A 631 -13.36 -29.97 -35.79
CA ALA A 631 -13.60 -29.17 -36.99
C ALA A 631 -14.33 -27.85 -36.64
N GLN A 632 -15.22 -27.88 -35.64
CA GLN A 632 -16.10 -26.78 -35.23
C GLN A 632 -15.59 -25.98 -34.02
N GLN A 633 -14.80 -26.62 -33.16
CA GLN A 633 -14.17 -26.01 -32.00
C GLN A 633 -12.67 -26.31 -32.00
N THR A 634 -11.88 -25.45 -31.35
CA THR A 634 -10.45 -25.69 -31.19
C THR A 634 -9.98 -25.28 -29.81
N VAL A 635 -8.96 -25.98 -29.32
CA VAL A 635 -8.07 -25.45 -28.29
C VAL A 635 -7.01 -24.61 -28.98
N VAL A 636 -6.77 -23.40 -28.48
CA VAL A 636 -5.65 -22.53 -28.88
C VAL A 636 -4.71 -22.44 -27.69
N VAL A 637 -3.42 -22.64 -27.92
CA VAL A 637 -2.39 -22.33 -26.93
C VAL A 637 -1.55 -21.21 -27.50
N ALA A 638 -1.47 -20.11 -26.78
CA ALA A 638 -0.67 -18.97 -27.12
C ALA A 638 0.28 -18.64 -25.97
N ARG A 639 1.48 -18.20 -26.28
CA ARG A 639 2.48 -17.74 -25.32
C ARG A 639 2.79 -16.28 -25.60
N ARG A 640 2.62 -15.42 -24.60
CA ARG A 640 2.98 -14.01 -24.74
C ARG A 640 4.46 -13.95 -25.06
N ARG A 641 4.83 -13.38 -26.21
CA ARG A 641 6.24 -13.20 -26.53
C ARG A 641 6.84 -12.41 -25.37
N ALA A 642 8.00 -12.85 -24.89
CA ALA A 642 8.74 -12.00 -23.99
C ALA A 642 8.97 -10.69 -24.76
N VAL A 643 8.32 -9.61 -24.32
CA VAL A 643 8.75 -8.28 -24.74
C VAL A 643 10.08 -8.10 -24.04
N ALA A 644 11.12 -8.71 -24.59
CA ALA A 644 12.45 -8.26 -24.36
C ALA A 644 12.40 -6.79 -24.82
N LYS A 645 12.45 -5.85 -23.88
CA LYS A 645 13.29 -4.69 -24.15
C LYS A 645 14.70 -5.28 -24.26
N ALA A 646 14.99 -5.86 -25.42
CA ALA A 646 16.22 -6.58 -25.63
C ALA A 646 17.30 -5.52 -25.58
N VAL A 647 17.96 -5.43 -24.43
CA VAL A 647 19.30 -4.85 -24.38
C VAL A 647 20.04 -5.53 -25.53
N SER A 648 20.40 -4.76 -26.55
CA SER A 648 21.07 -5.26 -27.75
C SER A 648 22.57 -4.92 -27.71
N ALA A 649 22.91 -3.91 -26.91
CA ALA A 649 24.28 -3.49 -26.64
C ALA A 649 24.53 -3.27 -25.15
N VAL A 650 25.72 -3.65 -24.69
CA VAL A 650 26.18 -3.49 -23.32
C VAL A 650 27.54 -2.81 -23.31
N THR A 651 27.70 -1.83 -22.43
CA THR A 651 29.00 -1.22 -22.12
C THR A 651 29.48 -1.70 -20.76
N ILE A 652 30.63 -2.35 -20.71
CA ILE A 652 31.31 -2.73 -19.47
C ILE A 652 32.27 -1.60 -19.08
N LEU A 653 32.00 -0.98 -17.94
CA LEU A 653 32.84 0.00 -17.26
C LEU A 653 33.62 -0.71 -16.16
N HIS A 654 34.94 -0.79 -16.27
CA HIS A 654 35.74 -1.53 -15.30
C HIS A 654 37.11 -0.89 -15.02
N ARG A 655 37.59 -1.06 -13.79
CA ARG A 655 38.94 -0.65 -13.36
C ARG A 655 39.86 -1.86 -13.37
N GLY A 656 40.47 -2.18 -14.52
CA GLY A 656 41.46 -3.27 -14.62
C GLY A 656 40.95 -4.65 -14.16
N ALA A 657 39.63 -4.87 -14.15
CA ALA A 657 39.02 -6.06 -13.57
C ALA A 657 39.40 -7.35 -14.33
N ALA A 658 40.01 -8.31 -13.62
CA ALA A 658 40.30 -9.65 -14.14
C ALA A 658 39.04 -10.39 -14.63
N ALA A 659 37.85 -10.01 -14.15
CA ALA A 659 36.57 -10.58 -14.54
C ALA A 659 36.04 -10.07 -15.89
N ALA A 660 36.51 -8.91 -16.40
CA ALA A 660 35.94 -8.28 -17.60
C ALA A 660 35.93 -9.21 -18.84
N PRO A 661 37.00 -9.97 -19.15
CA PRO A 661 36.98 -10.91 -20.28
C PRO A 661 35.94 -12.02 -20.14
N ALA A 662 35.72 -12.55 -18.92
CA ALA A 662 34.75 -13.60 -18.67
C ALA A 662 33.30 -13.07 -18.76
N VAL A 663 33.06 -11.87 -18.24
CA VAL A 663 31.77 -11.18 -18.34
C VAL A 663 31.44 -10.88 -19.81
N ARG A 664 32.41 -10.35 -20.59
CA ARG A 664 32.27 -10.15 -22.03
C ARG A 664 31.84 -11.44 -22.73
N ALA A 665 32.58 -12.53 -22.53
CA ALA A 665 32.31 -13.80 -23.20
C ALA A 665 30.89 -14.32 -22.89
N ALA A 666 30.42 -14.17 -21.65
CA ALA A 666 29.07 -14.59 -21.28
C ALA A 666 27.97 -13.73 -21.92
N LEU A 667 28.17 -12.40 -22.00
CA LEU A 667 27.23 -11.48 -22.63
C LEU A 667 27.17 -11.68 -24.17
N GLU A 668 28.32 -11.86 -24.82
CA GLU A 668 28.40 -12.16 -26.25
C GLU A 668 27.74 -13.51 -26.57
N ALA A 669 27.91 -14.52 -25.70
CA ALA A 669 27.22 -15.81 -25.83
C ALA A 669 25.69 -15.70 -25.66
N ALA A 670 25.21 -14.67 -24.95
CA ALA A 670 23.79 -14.34 -24.84
C ALA A 670 23.26 -13.50 -26.03
N GLY A 671 24.10 -13.24 -27.05
CA GLY A 671 23.73 -12.51 -28.26
C GLY A 671 23.81 -10.98 -28.13
N LEU A 672 24.49 -10.46 -27.11
CA LEU A 672 24.64 -9.02 -26.86
C LEU A 672 25.91 -8.48 -27.51
N ARG A 673 25.85 -7.28 -28.09
CA ARG A 673 27.06 -6.54 -28.50
C ARG A 673 27.73 -5.95 -27.26
N VAL A 674 29.03 -6.16 -27.09
CA VAL A 674 29.75 -5.72 -25.88
C VAL A 674 30.89 -4.77 -26.20
N GLU A 675 30.91 -3.62 -25.53
CA GLU A 675 32.01 -2.66 -25.54
C GLU A 675 32.62 -2.53 -24.14
N GLU A 676 33.91 -2.23 -24.05
CA GLU A 676 34.64 -2.06 -22.79
C GLU A 676 35.25 -0.66 -22.70
N ALA A 677 35.20 -0.06 -21.52
CA ALA A 677 35.86 1.20 -21.23
C ALA A 677 36.22 1.36 -19.75
N ALA A 678 37.14 2.29 -19.49
CA ALA A 678 37.41 2.75 -18.13
C ALA A 678 36.27 3.69 -17.65
N PRO A 679 35.89 3.68 -16.36
CA PRO A 679 34.86 4.58 -15.82
C PRO A 679 35.11 6.06 -16.10
N ALA A 680 36.38 6.50 -16.08
CA ALA A 680 36.77 7.86 -16.42
C ALA A 680 36.44 8.28 -17.86
N ARG A 681 36.15 7.33 -18.76
CA ARG A 681 35.70 7.60 -20.13
C ARG A 681 34.18 7.71 -20.27
N ALA A 682 33.41 7.53 -19.20
CA ALA A 682 31.95 7.57 -19.24
C ALA A 682 31.37 8.86 -19.83
N PRO A 683 31.92 10.07 -19.56
CA PRO A 683 31.44 11.30 -20.21
C PRO A 683 31.58 11.28 -21.73
N GLN A 684 32.70 10.77 -22.27
CA GLN A 684 32.90 10.67 -23.72
C GLN A 684 31.98 9.61 -24.34
N MET A 685 31.70 8.52 -23.63
CA MET A 685 30.77 7.49 -24.10
C MET A 685 29.32 7.96 -24.09
N LEU A 686 28.92 8.69 -23.05
CA LEU A 686 27.60 9.29 -22.98
C LEU A 686 27.40 10.30 -24.12
N ALA A 687 28.42 11.10 -24.45
CA ALA A 687 28.41 12.01 -25.59
C ALA A 687 28.35 11.27 -26.94
N ALA A 688 29.03 10.12 -27.08
CA ALA A 688 28.99 9.30 -28.29
C ALA A 688 27.63 8.60 -28.50
N LEU A 689 26.91 8.26 -27.42
CA LEU A 689 25.53 7.77 -27.48
C LEU A 689 24.53 8.83 -27.96
N GLU A 690 24.94 10.10 -28.09
CA GLU A 690 24.12 11.16 -28.70
C GLU A 690 24.28 11.26 -30.22
N SER A 691 25.36 10.71 -30.79
CA SER A 691 25.74 10.89 -32.20
C SER A 691 25.61 9.64 -33.07
N ASP A 692 25.38 8.46 -32.48
CA ASP A 692 25.33 7.17 -33.19
C ASP A 692 23.88 6.70 -33.50
N ALA A 693 23.72 5.78 -34.46
CA ALA A 693 22.42 5.31 -34.97
C ALA A 693 21.58 4.44 -33.99
N PHE A 694 21.98 4.37 -32.72
CA PHE A 694 21.32 3.53 -31.70
C PHE A 694 20.29 4.32 -30.89
N SER A 695 19.11 3.74 -30.72
CA SER A 695 18.13 4.21 -29.74
C SER A 695 18.69 3.95 -28.34
N ARG A 696 18.86 5.01 -27.52
CA ARG A 696 19.27 4.93 -26.10
C ARG A 696 18.41 3.98 -25.23
N ARG A 697 17.29 3.47 -25.77
CA ARG A 697 16.36 2.55 -25.09
C ARG A 697 16.81 1.08 -25.13
N ASP A 698 17.81 0.73 -25.96
CA ASP A 698 18.23 -0.66 -26.21
C ASP A 698 19.67 -0.96 -25.72
N ALA A 699 20.26 -0.06 -24.92
CA ALA A 699 21.61 -0.21 -24.35
C ALA A 699 21.58 -0.39 -22.83
N ALA A 700 22.59 -1.02 -22.23
CA ALA A 700 22.79 -1.09 -20.77
C ALA A 700 24.27 -0.87 -20.39
N TRP A 701 24.52 -0.31 -19.21
CA TRP A 701 25.85 -0.15 -18.65
C TRP A 701 26.06 -1.13 -17.50
N ILE A 702 27.24 -1.76 -17.46
CA ILE A 702 27.68 -2.63 -16.37
C ILE A 702 28.91 -2.00 -15.74
N TYR A 703 28.86 -1.69 -14.47
CA TYR A 703 30.03 -1.30 -13.69
C TYR A 703 30.58 -2.51 -12.92
N LEU A 704 31.85 -2.83 -13.17
CA LEU A 704 32.62 -3.85 -12.46
C LEU A 704 33.68 -3.17 -11.56
N PRO A 705 33.54 -3.21 -10.23
CA PRO A 705 34.62 -2.81 -9.33
C PRO A 705 35.77 -3.83 -9.52
N GLY A 706 36.96 -3.38 -9.92
CA GLY A 706 38.14 -4.28 -9.99
C GLY A 706 38.54 -4.77 -8.58
N THR A 707 39.38 -5.79 -8.34
CA THR A 707 39.79 -7.01 -9.07
C THR A 707 39.35 -8.23 -8.22
N GLY A 708 39.13 -9.38 -8.84
CA GLY A 708 38.77 -10.66 -8.18
C GLY A 708 39.92 -11.38 -7.47
N ALA A 709 40.86 -10.64 -6.88
CA ALA A 709 41.92 -11.19 -6.04
C ALA A 709 41.53 -11.09 -4.55
N PRO A 710 42.03 -11.96 -3.66
CA PRO A 710 41.80 -11.84 -2.22
C PRO A 710 42.21 -10.44 -1.74
N CYS A 711 41.21 -9.71 -1.30
CA CYS A 711 41.30 -8.29 -0.96
C CYS A 711 42.22 -8.09 0.26
N ALA A 712 43.44 -7.63 0.03
CA ALA A 712 44.37 -7.28 1.10
C ALA A 712 44.01 -5.96 1.80
N ARG A 713 43.19 -5.10 1.18
CA ARG A 713 42.87 -3.73 1.65
C ARG A 713 41.43 -3.28 1.33
N PRO A 714 40.41 -3.81 2.03
CA PRO A 714 39.00 -3.64 1.65
C PRO A 714 38.48 -2.21 1.70
N THR A 715 39.10 -1.36 2.51
CA THR A 715 38.70 0.04 2.66
C THR A 715 39.30 0.94 1.58
N GLU A 716 40.48 0.60 1.05
CA GLU A 716 41.10 1.28 -0.10
C GLU A 716 40.31 0.96 -1.37
N ASP A 717 40.03 -0.32 -1.61
CA ASP A 717 39.22 -0.80 -2.73
C ASP A 717 37.83 -0.14 -2.75
N ALA A 718 37.18 -0.03 -1.59
CA ALA A 718 35.87 0.62 -1.45
C ALA A 718 35.90 2.11 -1.83
N ARG A 719 36.90 2.87 -1.35
CA ARG A 719 37.04 4.30 -1.68
C ARG A 719 37.31 4.52 -3.16
N GLU A 720 38.14 3.66 -3.73
CA GLU A 720 38.47 3.69 -5.15
C GLU A 720 37.25 3.43 -6.03
N ALA A 721 36.49 2.37 -5.75
CA ALA A 721 35.28 2.03 -6.47
C ALA A 721 34.14 3.04 -6.22
N ALA A 722 34.07 3.62 -5.03
CA ALA A 722 33.15 4.71 -4.73
C ALA A 722 33.43 5.95 -5.58
N ALA A 723 34.70 6.34 -5.75
CA ALA A 723 35.07 7.47 -6.59
C ALA A 723 34.62 7.29 -8.05
N ASP A 724 34.71 6.07 -8.59
CA ASP A 724 34.19 5.74 -9.93
C ASP A 724 32.67 5.91 -9.99
N LEU A 725 31.93 5.35 -9.03
CA LEU A 725 30.47 5.46 -9.00
C LEU A 725 29.99 6.90 -8.81
N LEU A 726 30.69 7.72 -8.02
CA LEU A 726 30.37 9.14 -7.85
C LEU A 726 30.58 9.90 -9.16
N GLY A 727 31.68 9.65 -9.87
CA GLY A 727 31.91 10.23 -11.20
C GLY A 727 30.88 9.78 -12.24
N LEU A 728 30.43 8.53 -12.18
CA LEU A 728 29.33 8.03 -13.02
C LEU A 728 27.99 8.70 -12.69
N ALA A 729 27.68 8.87 -11.41
CA ALA A 729 26.46 9.54 -10.97
C ALA A 729 26.43 11.01 -11.43
N GLU A 730 27.55 11.73 -11.30
CA GLU A 730 27.70 13.10 -11.80
C GLU A 730 27.49 13.17 -13.32
N CYS A 731 28.09 12.25 -14.07
CA CYS A 731 27.94 12.15 -15.52
C CYS A 731 26.48 11.88 -15.94
N LEU A 732 25.81 10.93 -15.27
CA LEU A 732 24.46 10.50 -15.60
C LEU A 732 23.39 11.51 -15.18
N ALA A 733 23.65 12.34 -14.16
CA ALA A 733 22.73 13.39 -13.71
C ALA A 733 22.40 14.40 -14.82
N GLY A 734 23.32 14.61 -15.78
CA GLY A 734 23.10 15.48 -16.93
C GLY A 734 22.26 14.87 -18.07
N ALA A 735 22.02 13.55 -18.09
CA ALA A 735 21.41 12.84 -19.22
C ALA A 735 19.87 12.71 -19.15
N GLY A 736 19.27 12.98 -18.00
CA GLY A 736 17.81 12.86 -17.77
C GLY A 736 17.24 11.47 -18.11
N ASN A 737 15.99 11.42 -18.62
CA ASN A 737 15.23 10.18 -18.91
C ASN A 737 15.81 9.30 -20.04
N SER A 738 16.95 9.69 -20.59
CA SER A 738 17.57 9.08 -21.78
C SER A 738 18.78 8.24 -21.43
N ALA A 739 19.14 8.15 -20.15
CA ALA A 739 20.27 7.38 -19.66
C ALA A 739 20.00 5.86 -19.75
N PRO A 740 20.99 5.06 -20.17
CA PRO A 740 20.88 3.61 -20.13
C PRO A 740 20.80 3.10 -18.67
N PRO A 741 20.12 1.96 -18.42
CA PRO A 741 20.15 1.30 -17.12
C PRO A 741 21.59 0.97 -16.71
N LEU A 742 21.92 1.21 -15.44
CA LEU A 742 23.21 0.93 -14.84
C LEU A 742 23.11 -0.30 -13.92
N TRP A 743 23.93 -1.31 -14.20
CA TRP A 743 24.12 -2.49 -13.39
C TRP A 743 25.44 -2.39 -12.63
N ILE A 744 25.40 -2.42 -11.31
CA ILE A 744 26.58 -2.48 -10.45
C ILE A 744 26.75 -3.94 -10.03
N VAL A 745 27.81 -4.58 -10.51
CA VAL A 745 28.05 -6.01 -10.20
C VAL A 745 29.02 -6.09 -9.04
N THR A 746 28.57 -6.66 -7.93
CA THR A 746 29.40 -6.89 -6.75
C THR A 746 29.73 -8.36 -6.60
N SER A 747 30.71 -8.66 -5.76
CA SER A 747 31.17 -10.01 -5.52
C SER A 747 31.30 -10.29 -4.03
N GLY A 748 30.47 -11.17 -3.49
CA GLY A 748 30.44 -11.47 -2.06
C GLY A 748 30.07 -10.25 -1.20
N ALA A 749 29.28 -9.31 -1.71
CA ALA A 749 28.82 -8.16 -0.93
C ALA A 749 27.70 -8.52 0.06
N GLN A 750 26.95 -9.59 -0.21
CA GLN A 750 25.75 -9.99 0.53
C GLN A 750 25.95 -11.31 1.27
N PRO A 751 25.32 -11.50 2.44
CA PRO A 751 25.43 -12.69 3.30
C PRO A 751 24.67 -13.91 2.75
N VAL A 752 24.85 -14.20 1.46
CA VAL A 752 24.30 -15.35 0.71
C VAL A 752 25.40 -16.20 0.08
N HIS A 753 26.65 -15.73 0.18
CA HIS A 753 27.86 -16.33 -0.36
C HIS A 753 28.75 -16.89 0.76
N GLY A 754 29.68 -17.77 0.41
CA GLY A 754 30.63 -18.34 1.38
C GLY A 754 31.66 -17.32 1.88
N THR A 755 32.19 -16.48 0.98
CA THR A 755 33.26 -15.51 1.28
C THR A 755 32.76 -14.08 1.06
N LEU A 756 32.71 -13.29 2.14
CA LEU A 756 32.25 -11.89 2.12
C LEU A 756 33.36 -10.87 1.91
N ARG A 757 33.04 -9.85 1.09
CA ARG A 757 33.89 -8.70 0.76
C ARG A 757 33.21 -7.40 1.22
N PRO A 758 33.52 -6.90 2.43
CA PRO A 758 32.93 -5.66 2.94
C PRO A 758 33.13 -4.43 2.05
N GLY A 759 34.22 -4.39 1.27
CA GLY A 759 34.49 -3.31 0.32
C GLY A 759 33.41 -3.20 -0.78
N ASP A 760 32.99 -4.33 -1.34
CA ASP A 760 31.94 -4.38 -2.37
C ASP A 760 30.57 -4.04 -1.79
N ALA A 761 30.30 -4.40 -0.52
CA ALA A 761 29.08 -4.03 0.18
C ALA A 761 28.88 -2.51 0.29
N ALA A 762 29.96 -1.73 0.40
CA ALA A 762 29.88 -0.27 0.42
C ALA A 762 29.21 0.30 -0.84
N LEU A 763 29.39 -0.35 -2.00
CA LEU A 763 28.80 0.08 -3.28
C LEU A 763 27.28 -0.08 -3.30
N CYS A 764 26.74 -1.04 -2.55
CA CYS A 764 25.30 -1.22 -2.39
C CYS A 764 24.65 0.02 -1.74
N GLY A 765 25.33 0.62 -0.76
CA GLY A 765 24.89 1.86 -0.11
C GLY A 765 24.82 3.05 -1.07
N ILE A 766 25.83 3.19 -1.94
CA ILE A 766 25.84 4.22 -2.99
C ILE A 766 24.69 4.02 -3.96
N ALA A 767 24.49 2.79 -4.44
CA ALA A 767 23.42 2.44 -5.38
C ALA A 767 22.01 2.74 -4.81
N ARG A 768 21.79 2.46 -3.52
CA ARG A 768 20.54 2.79 -2.81
C ARG A 768 20.26 4.30 -2.85
N VAL A 769 21.28 5.13 -2.62
CA VAL A 769 21.15 6.59 -2.67
C VAL A 769 20.99 7.10 -4.11
N MET A 770 21.72 6.54 -5.09
CA MET A 770 21.52 6.86 -6.51
C MET A 770 20.06 6.67 -6.93
N ARG A 771 19.42 5.56 -6.56
CA ARG A 771 18.00 5.33 -6.87
C ARG A 771 17.06 6.35 -6.24
N SER A 772 17.37 6.79 -5.02
CA SER A 772 16.55 7.79 -4.31
C SER A 772 16.67 9.19 -4.93
N GLU A 773 17.88 9.60 -5.34
CA GLU A 773 18.14 10.94 -5.87
C GLU A 773 17.97 11.05 -7.39
N MET A 774 18.11 9.94 -8.11
CA MET A 774 18.04 9.88 -9.57
C MET A 774 16.94 8.91 -10.02
N PRO A 775 15.65 9.15 -9.69
CA PRO A 775 14.55 8.21 -9.98
C PRO A 775 14.29 7.97 -11.47
N HIS A 776 14.85 8.80 -12.35
CA HIS A 776 14.82 8.61 -13.81
C HIS A 776 15.85 7.59 -14.30
N LEU A 777 16.89 7.32 -13.52
CA LEU A 777 17.94 6.36 -13.83
C LEU A 777 17.60 5.01 -13.18
N ARG A 778 17.59 3.95 -14.00
CA ARG A 778 17.46 2.58 -13.50
C ARG A 778 18.82 2.10 -13.02
N VAL A 779 18.97 1.89 -11.70
CA VAL A 779 20.21 1.40 -11.08
C VAL A 779 19.92 0.09 -10.35
N SER A 780 20.53 -1.00 -10.81
CA SER A 780 20.42 -2.33 -10.21
C SER A 780 21.76 -2.80 -9.66
N VAL A 781 21.74 -3.47 -8.50
CA VAL A 781 22.91 -4.17 -7.95
C VAL A 781 22.73 -5.66 -8.16
N LEU A 782 23.76 -6.34 -8.70
CA LEU A 782 23.81 -7.79 -8.84
C LEU A 782 25.01 -8.34 -8.08
N ASP A 783 24.76 -9.05 -6.99
CA ASP A 783 25.81 -9.72 -6.22
C ASP A 783 26.03 -11.16 -6.70
N LEU A 784 27.29 -11.52 -6.87
CA LEU A 784 27.72 -12.86 -7.31
C LEU A 784 28.70 -13.47 -6.30
N ASP A 785 28.83 -14.79 -6.36
CA ASP A 785 29.83 -15.48 -5.54
C ASP A 785 31.25 -15.04 -5.92
N SER A 786 32.10 -14.82 -4.91
CA SER A 786 33.45 -14.30 -5.10
C SER A 786 34.48 -15.33 -5.53
N GLU A 787 34.21 -16.61 -5.29
CA GLU A 787 35.08 -17.71 -5.69
C GLU A 787 34.57 -18.38 -6.98
N THR A 788 33.24 -18.46 -7.13
CA THR A 788 32.56 -19.18 -8.22
C THR A 788 31.47 -18.33 -8.90
N PRO A 789 31.82 -17.17 -9.49
CA PRO A 789 30.84 -16.27 -10.08
C PRO A 789 30.10 -16.90 -11.28
N ASP A 790 28.77 -16.78 -11.30
CA ASP A 790 27.91 -17.25 -12.40
C ASP A 790 27.68 -16.15 -13.44
N TRP A 791 28.64 -16.02 -14.37
CA TRP A 791 28.56 -15.04 -15.45
C TRP A 791 27.42 -15.29 -16.44
N ARG A 792 26.94 -16.54 -16.55
CA ARG A 792 25.81 -16.87 -17.43
C ARG A 792 24.51 -16.35 -16.84
N ALA A 793 24.30 -16.51 -15.54
CA ALA A 793 23.16 -15.93 -14.84
C ALA A 793 23.15 -14.40 -14.95
N LEU A 794 24.32 -13.74 -14.82
CA LEU A 794 24.45 -12.31 -15.06
C LEU A 794 23.98 -11.92 -16.48
N ALA A 795 24.49 -12.61 -17.51
CA ALA A 795 24.12 -12.29 -18.89
C ALA A 795 22.62 -12.49 -19.15
N ALA A 796 22.03 -13.56 -18.61
CA ALA A 796 20.60 -13.83 -18.72
C ALA A 796 19.74 -12.76 -18.04
N LEU A 797 20.13 -12.29 -16.85
CA LEU A 797 19.42 -11.25 -16.10
C LEU A 797 19.44 -9.90 -16.83
N ILE A 798 20.60 -9.53 -17.39
CA ILE A 798 20.78 -8.28 -18.12
C ILE A 798 20.02 -8.31 -19.45
N ALA A 799 20.12 -9.42 -20.21
CA ALA A 799 19.37 -9.61 -21.46
C ALA A 799 17.85 -9.58 -21.24
N ALA A 800 17.38 -10.09 -20.09
CA ALA A 800 15.97 -10.06 -19.72
C ALA A 800 15.46 -8.66 -19.33
N GLY A 801 16.34 -7.66 -19.16
CA GLY A 801 15.97 -6.28 -18.85
C GLY A 801 15.24 -6.14 -17.50
N ARG A 802 15.60 -6.97 -16.52
CA ARG A 802 14.96 -7.02 -15.19
C ARG A 802 15.05 -5.67 -14.49
N ASP A 803 14.01 -5.34 -13.73
CA ASP A 803 13.84 -4.04 -13.06
C ASP A 803 13.88 -4.19 -11.53
N GLU A 804 14.49 -5.27 -11.03
CA GLU A 804 14.73 -5.41 -9.59
C GLU A 804 15.93 -4.55 -9.18
N PRO A 805 15.82 -3.78 -8.08
CA PRO A 805 16.87 -2.86 -7.65
C PRO A 805 18.09 -3.59 -7.07
N GLU A 806 17.89 -4.76 -6.46
CA GLU A 806 18.95 -5.55 -5.83
C GLU A 806 18.67 -7.04 -6.02
N LEU A 807 19.70 -7.75 -6.46
CA LEU A 807 19.68 -9.16 -6.82
C LEU A 807 20.97 -9.81 -6.30
N ALA A 808 20.88 -11.08 -5.93
CA ALA A 808 22.06 -11.92 -5.69
C ALA A 808 21.87 -13.28 -6.37
N VAL A 809 22.94 -13.88 -6.88
CA VAL A 809 22.91 -15.23 -7.47
C VAL A 809 23.69 -16.20 -6.61
N ALA A 810 22.97 -17.07 -5.90
CA ALA A 810 23.58 -18.09 -5.05
C ALA A 810 23.00 -19.47 -5.38
N ASN A 811 23.85 -20.48 -5.53
CA ASN A 811 23.46 -21.86 -5.85
C ASN A 811 22.51 -21.98 -7.06
N GLY A 812 22.77 -21.21 -8.12
CA GLY A 812 21.94 -21.19 -9.34
C GLY A 812 20.55 -20.55 -9.16
N ARG A 813 20.30 -19.87 -8.03
CA ARG A 813 19.03 -19.19 -7.73
C ARG A 813 19.23 -17.68 -7.67
N VAL A 814 18.24 -16.95 -8.17
CA VAL A 814 18.15 -15.49 -8.05
C VAL A 814 17.42 -15.13 -6.76
N LEU A 815 18.10 -14.43 -5.88
CA LEU A 815 17.61 -13.98 -4.57
C LEU A 815 17.37 -12.47 -4.59
N VAL A 816 16.41 -12.02 -3.78
CA VAL A 816 16.11 -10.60 -3.52
C VAL A 816 16.06 -10.35 -2.01
N PRO A 817 16.42 -9.14 -1.52
CA PRO A 817 16.38 -8.85 -0.10
C PRO A 817 14.96 -8.59 0.38
N ALA A 818 14.71 -8.87 1.66
CA ALA A 818 13.43 -8.73 2.34
C ALA A 818 13.65 -8.35 3.82
N LEU A 819 12.86 -7.41 4.34
CA LEU A 819 12.81 -7.10 5.77
C LEU A 819 11.88 -8.08 6.48
N ALA A 820 12.44 -9.17 7.01
CA ALA A 820 11.70 -10.18 7.73
C ALA A 820 11.53 -9.78 9.22
N PRO A 821 10.31 -9.72 9.78
CA PRO A 821 10.12 -9.45 11.21
C PRO A 821 10.87 -10.46 12.07
N VAL A 822 11.57 -9.98 13.10
CA VAL A 822 12.32 -10.83 14.02
C VAL A 822 11.73 -10.73 15.41
N GLN A 823 11.49 -11.89 16.02
CA GLN A 823 11.24 -11.98 17.45
C GLN A 823 12.53 -12.40 18.16
N LEU A 824 13.01 -11.55 19.06
CA LEU A 824 14.13 -11.89 19.93
C LEU A 824 13.58 -12.48 21.23
N ALA A 825 14.08 -13.63 21.66
CA ALA A 825 13.65 -14.21 22.92
C ALA A 825 13.96 -13.23 24.09
N PRO A 826 13.05 -13.04 25.05
CA PRO A 826 13.35 -12.29 26.26
C PRO A 826 14.53 -12.96 26.98
N VAL A 827 15.65 -12.24 27.07
CA VAL A 827 16.87 -12.77 27.70
C VAL A 827 16.70 -12.74 29.21
N SER A 828 16.58 -13.91 29.83
CA SER A 828 16.55 -14.08 31.30
C SER A 828 17.95 -14.02 31.95
N ALA A 829 19.02 -13.99 31.15
CA ALA A 829 20.40 -13.98 31.62
C ALA A 829 20.93 -12.55 31.89
N GLU A 830 21.83 -12.45 32.87
CA GLU A 830 22.76 -11.34 33.02
C GLU A 830 23.54 -11.17 31.70
N THR A 831 23.76 -9.93 31.25
CA THR A 831 24.63 -9.66 30.10
C THR A 831 26.03 -10.20 30.35
N ASN A 832 26.78 -10.60 29.31
CA ASN A 832 28.22 -10.93 29.39
C ASN A 832 29.12 -9.72 29.74
N VAL A 833 28.59 -8.74 30.47
CA VAL A 833 29.35 -7.59 30.99
C VAL A 833 29.82 -7.96 32.39
N SER A 834 31.13 -7.86 32.63
CA SER A 834 31.78 -8.31 33.85
C SER A 834 32.54 -7.15 34.53
N PRO A 835 32.52 -7.07 35.87
CA PRO A 835 33.32 -6.11 36.62
C PRO A 835 34.84 -6.37 36.53
N ASP A 836 35.24 -7.58 36.12
CA ASP A 836 36.65 -7.98 35.97
C ASP A 836 37.19 -7.74 34.55
N ALA A 837 36.38 -7.18 33.65
CA ALA A 837 36.70 -6.98 32.25
C ALA A 837 36.78 -5.48 31.86
N SER A 838 37.45 -5.22 30.73
CA SER A 838 37.49 -3.91 30.09
C SER A 838 36.71 -3.90 28.77
N TYR A 839 36.17 -2.73 28.41
CA TYR A 839 35.38 -2.52 27.20
C TYR A 839 35.81 -1.24 26.49
N LEU A 840 35.76 -1.25 25.17
CA LEU A 840 36.14 -0.13 24.31
C LEU A 840 34.90 0.48 23.66
N VAL A 841 34.71 1.79 23.80
CA VAL A 841 33.67 2.56 23.10
C VAL A 841 34.35 3.61 22.23
N THR A 842 34.15 3.55 20.92
CA THR A 842 34.64 4.57 19.99
C THR A 842 33.52 5.50 19.54
N GLY A 843 33.82 6.78 19.33
CA GLY A 843 32.77 7.79 19.20
C GLY A 843 32.06 8.05 20.53
N ALA A 844 32.74 7.75 21.66
CA ALA A 844 32.16 7.74 23.00
C ALA A 844 31.57 9.08 23.43
N PHE A 845 32.05 10.18 22.85
CA PHE A 845 31.60 11.53 23.19
C PHE A 845 30.45 12.04 22.32
N GLY A 846 30.05 11.27 21.29
CA GLY A 846 28.84 11.53 20.52
C GLY A 846 27.58 11.04 21.23
N VAL A 847 26.41 11.44 20.74
CA VAL A 847 25.11 11.12 21.36
C VAL A 847 24.90 9.62 21.55
N LEU A 848 25.08 8.81 20.49
CA LEU A 848 24.94 7.36 20.56
C LEU A 848 26.05 6.69 21.39
N GLY A 849 27.26 7.25 21.36
CA GLY A 849 28.37 6.80 22.19
C GLY A 849 28.08 6.98 23.67
N ALA A 850 27.50 8.12 24.08
CA ALA A 850 27.12 8.38 25.46
C ALA A 850 26.05 7.39 25.96
N HIS A 851 25.10 7.00 25.11
CA HIS A 851 24.15 5.92 25.43
C HIS A 851 24.85 4.56 25.60
N ALA A 852 25.79 4.22 24.72
CA ALA A 852 26.59 3.00 24.84
C ALA A 852 27.40 2.96 26.16
N VAL A 853 28.01 4.09 26.55
CA VAL A 853 28.74 4.24 27.82
C VAL A 853 27.82 4.01 29.02
N ARG A 854 26.65 4.66 29.01
CA ARG A 854 25.66 4.52 30.08
C ARG A 854 25.18 3.08 30.20
N TRP A 855 24.84 2.44 29.08
CA TRP A 855 24.39 1.05 29.05
C TRP A 855 25.44 0.10 29.63
N LEU A 856 26.70 0.20 29.20
CA LEU A 856 27.78 -0.65 29.72
C LEU A 856 27.99 -0.47 31.24
N ALA A 857 27.92 0.77 31.73
CA ALA A 857 28.03 1.04 33.16
C ALA A 857 26.85 0.46 33.94
N GLU A 858 25.62 0.60 33.43
CA GLU A 858 24.41 0.00 34.02
C GLU A 858 24.45 -1.53 34.03
N GLN A 859 25.17 -2.16 33.08
CA GLN A 859 25.40 -3.61 33.06
C GLN A 859 26.59 -4.06 33.94
N GLY A 860 27.25 -3.14 34.66
CA GLY A 860 28.32 -3.48 35.61
C GLY A 860 29.72 -3.61 35.01
N ALA A 861 30.02 -2.89 33.92
CA ALA A 861 31.35 -2.89 33.33
C ALA A 861 32.43 -2.44 34.34
N GLY A 862 33.54 -3.19 34.40
CA GLY A 862 34.66 -2.87 35.28
C GLY A 862 35.45 -1.63 34.85
N LYS A 863 35.83 -1.58 33.56
CA LYS A 863 36.60 -0.47 32.97
C LYS A 863 36.14 -0.13 31.56
N LEU A 864 36.03 1.15 31.23
CA LEU A 864 35.75 1.64 29.88
C LEU A 864 36.90 2.49 29.33
N PHE A 865 37.36 2.12 28.14
CA PHE A 865 38.18 2.97 27.28
C PHE A 865 37.25 3.76 26.36
N LEU A 866 37.20 5.07 26.55
CA LEU A 866 36.33 5.98 25.82
C LEU A 866 37.15 6.77 24.81
N VAL A 867 36.93 6.50 23.52
CA VAL A 867 37.72 7.07 22.43
C VAL A 867 36.91 8.09 21.64
N GLY A 868 37.51 9.25 21.41
CA GLY A 868 37.00 10.28 20.50
C GLY A 868 38.11 11.23 20.07
N ARG A 869 37.91 11.97 18.97
CA ARG A 869 38.91 12.90 18.42
C ARG A 869 39.02 14.22 19.18
N ASN A 870 37.96 14.59 19.88
CA ASN A 870 37.84 15.85 20.62
C ASN A 870 37.63 15.56 22.11
N GLN A 871 37.85 16.56 22.95
CA GLN A 871 37.51 16.48 24.36
C GLN A 871 35.99 16.27 24.57
N PRO A 872 35.56 15.54 25.61
CA PRO A 872 34.15 15.33 25.89
C PRO A 872 33.43 16.63 26.25
N GLU A 873 32.30 16.89 25.60
CA GLU A 873 31.41 18.01 25.90
C GLU A 873 30.41 17.66 27.03
N GLU A 874 29.56 18.62 27.43
CA GLU A 874 28.70 18.53 28.62
C GLU A 874 27.83 17.25 28.69
N ALA A 875 27.24 16.82 27.57
CA ALA A 875 26.43 15.60 27.52
C ALA A 875 27.26 14.32 27.76
N ALA A 876 28.45 14.23 27.13
CA ALA A 876 29.37 13.12 27.32
C ALA A 876 29.95 13.10 28.74
N LEU A 877 30.27 14.28 29.29
CA LEU A 877 30.73 14.43 30.67
C LEU A 877 29.68 13.94 31.68
N ARG A 878 28.39 14.19 31.43
CA ARG A 878 27.30 13.64 32.26
C ARG A 878 27.25 12.11 32.21
N ALA A 879 27.37 11.50 31.04
CA ALA A 879 27.42 10.05 30.90
C ALA A 879 28.66 9.46 31.60
N ILE A 880 29.82 10.09 31.46
CA ILE A 880 31.06 9.70 32.15
C ILE A 880 30.90 9.79 33.68
N ALA A 881 30.29 10.87 34.18
CA ALA A 881 30.06 11.05 35.62
C ALA A 881 29.10 10.00 36.17
N ALA A 882 28.01 9.70 35.44
CA ALA A 882 27.07 8.64 35.81
C ALA A 882 27.73 7.26 35.83
N ALA A 883 28.57 6.95 34.83
CA ALA A 883 29.30 5.69 34.77
C ALA A 883 30.30 5.53 35.95
N ARG A 884 31.02 6.61 36.30
CA ARG A 884 31.89 6.62 37.49
C ARG A 884 31.11 6.42 38.79
N PHE A 885 29.94 7.05 38.90
CA PHE A 885 29.06 6.88 40.05
C PHE A 885 28.55 5.43 40.19
N ALA A 886 28.33 4.74 39.06
CA ALA A 886 27.98 3.32 39.03
C ALA A 886 29.15 2.37 39.37
N GLY A 887 30.36 2.89 39.62
CA GLY A 887 31.54 2.11 40.00
C GLY A 887 32.46 1.69 38.85
N THR A 888 32.19 2.17 37.63
CA THR A 888 33.00 1.85 36.45
C THR A 888 34.23 2.76 36.34
N GLU A 889 35.41 2.17 36.16
CA GLU A 889 36.64 2.92 35.88
C GLU A 889 36.63 3.48 34.46
N ILE A 890 36.93 4.76 34.27
CA ILE A 890 36.88 5.41 32.95
C ILE A 890 38.25 5.95 32.54
N VAL A 891 38.74 5.52 31.39
CA VAL A 891 39.92 6.07 30.70
C VAL A 891 39.46 6.74 29.42
N THR A 892 39.64 8.05 29.34
CA THR A 892 39.38 8.82 28.11
C THR A 892 40.64 8.88 27.27
N VAL A 893 40.54 8.50 26.00
CA VAL A 893 41.64 8.51 25.04
C VAL A 893 41.25 9.42 23.87
N ILE A 894 42.11 10.40 23.58
CA ILE A 894 41.96 11.23 22.38
C ILE A 894 42.75 10.57 21.25
N ALA A 895 42.03 10.03 20.27
CA ALA A 895 42.60 9.26 19.16
C ALA A 895 41.63 9.25 17.96
N ASP A 896 42.17 9.19 16.74
CA ASP A 896 41.40 8.89 15.55
C ASP A 896 41.41 7.38 15.29
N VAL A 897 40.22 6.77 15.23
CA VAL A 897 40.10 5.33 15.00
C VAL A 897 40.46 4.91 13.59
N ALA A 898 40.47 5.85 12.64
CA ALA A 898 40.91 5.59 11.27
C ALA A 898 42.44 5.71 11.10
N ASP A 899 43.17 6.17 12.12
CA ASP A 899 44.63 6.24 12.11
C ASP A 899 45.24 4.97 12.71
N ALA A 900 46.12 4.32 11.95
CA ALA A 900 46.73 3.06 12.35
C ALA A 900 47.66 3.18 13.57
N SER A 901 48.37 4.30 13.70
CA SER A 901 49.31 4.55 14.81
C SER A 901 48.54 4.82 16.12
N ASP A 902 47.43 5.55 16.03
CA ASP A 902 46.55 5.80 17.16
C ASP A 902 45.89 4.50 17.66
N ILE A 903 45.41 3.65 16.75
CA ILE A 903 44.85 2.33 17.10
C ILE A 903 45.92 1.42 17.71
N GLU A 904 47.13 1.38 17.15
CA GLU A 904 48.23 0.59 17.72
C GLU A 904 48.55 1.04 19.15
N SER A 905 48.62 2.36 19.38
CA SER A 905 48.85 2.96 20.69
C SER A 905 47.71 2.66 21.68
N LEU A 906 46.46 2.72 21.22
CA LEU A 906 45.28 2.37 22.01
C LEU A 906 45.31 0.90 22.45
N PHE A 907 45.59 -0.03 21.54
CA PHE A 907 45.65 -1.46 21.87
C PHE A 907 46.86 -1.81 22.74
N ALA A 908 47.98 -1.08 22.62
CA ALA A 908 49.09 -1.19 23.57
C ALA A 908 48.68 -0.77 24.99
N GLN A 909 47.91 0.31 25.15
CA GLN A 909 47.36 0.72 26.45
C GLN A 909 46.37 -0.29 27.01
N ILE A 910 45.49 -0.84 26.17
CA ILE A 910 44.54 -1.90 26.56
C ILE A 910 45.30 -3.16 27.00
N GLY A 911 46.35 -3.56 26.27
CA GLY A 911 47.16 -4.73 26.58
C GLY A 911 47.98 -4.62 27.86
N ALA A 912 48.26 -3.40 28.32
CA ALA A 912 48.92 -3.14 29.60
C ALA A 912 47.97 -3.22 30.81
N ASP A 913 46.65 -3.22 30.58
CA ASP A 913 45.66 -3.32 31.65
C ASP A 913 45.53 -4.75 32.18
N ARG A 914 45.20 -4.89 33.46
CA ARG A 914 45.00 -6.21 34.09
C ARG A 914 43.66 -6.85 33.71
N ARG A 915 42.65 -6.05 33.34
CA ARG A 915 41.32 -6.53 32.95
C ARG A 915 41.31 -6.85 31.44
N PRO A 916 41.01 -8.09 31.03
CA PRO A 916 40.98 -8.45 29.61
C PRO A 916 39.91 -7.65 28.87
N LEU A 917 40.22 -7.24 27.64
CA LEU A 917 39.23 -6.65 26.74
C LEU A 917 38.20 -7.70 26.35
N ARG A 918 36.93 -7.45 26.68
CA ARG A 918 35.81 -8.38 26.41
C ARG A 918 34.76 -7.81 25.48
N GLY A 919 34.73 -6.51 25.22
CA GLY A 919 33.79 -5.99 24.22
C GLY A 919 34.20 -4.68 23.60
N ILE A 920 33.72 -4.49 22.37
CA ILE A 920 33.94 -3.28 21.57
C ILE A 920 32.59 -2.77 21.07
N LEU A 921 32.29 -1.48 21.26
CA LEU A 921 31.17 -0.79 20.63
C LEU A 921 31.69 0.34 19.76
N HIS A 922 31.43 0.24 18.47
CA HIS A 922 31.88 1.19 17.47
C HIS A 922 30.74 2.13 17.06
N ALA A 923 30.69 3.31 17.69
CA ALA A 923 29.72 4.37 17.42
C ALA A 923 30.36 5.63 16.80
N ALA A 924 31.60 5.54 16.31
CA ALA A 924 32.26 6.65 15.64
C ALA A 924 31.55 6.96 14.32
N ALA A 925 31.36 8.26 14.05
CA ALA A 925 30.71 8.74 12.84
C ALA A 925 31.20 10.15 12.52
N ALA A 926 31.26 10.47 11.24
CA ALA A 926 31.30 11.83 10.72
C ALA A 926 30.27 11.91 9.59
N LEU A 927 29.58 13.05 9.50
CA LEU A 927 28.63 13.34 8.43
C LEU A 927 29.24 14.38 7.50
N ASP A 928 29.03 14.20 6.21
CA ASP A 928 29.47 15.11 5.16
C ASP A 928 28.48 14.99 3.99
N ASP A 929 27.25 15.37 4.31
CA ASP A 929 26.08 15.11 3.49
C ASP A 929 26.07 16.06 2.29
N ALA A 930 25.93 15.48 1.11
CA ALA A 930 25.82 16.19 -0.16
C ALA A 930 25.01 15.33 -1.14
N PRO A 931 24.19 15.95 -2.02
CA PRO A 931 23.58 15.22 -3.14
C PRO A 931 24.65 14.45 -3.91
N ILE A 932 24.30 13.27 -4.41
CA ILE A 932 25.26 12.34 -5.01
C ILE A 932 26.03 12.95 -6.18
N ALA A 933 25.37 13.82 -6.96
CA ALA A 933 25.99 14.56 -8.06
C ALA A 933 26.99 15.65 -7.63
N ARG A 934 27.05 15.98 -6.33
CA ARG A 934 28.01 16.94 -5.74
C ARG A 934 28.92 16.31 -4.68
N GLN A 935 28.78 15.01 -4.47
CA GLN A 935 29.59 14.26 -3.51
C GLN A 935 30.98 14.03 -4.13
N THR A 936 32.04 14.40 -3.41
CA THR A 936 33.44 14.25 -3.87
C THR A 936 34.12 13.06 -3.21
N ALA A 937 35.22 12.57 -3.79
CA ALA A 937 36.04 11.53 -3.15
C ALA A 937 36.54 11.95 -1.75
N ALA A 938 36.83 13.24 -1.54
CA ALA A 938 37.31 13.76 -0.26
C ALA A 938 36.20 13.78 0.81
N SER A 939 35.00 14.27 0.47
CA SER A 939 33.83 14.24 1.37
C SER A 939 33.31 12.82 1.61
N PHE A 940 33.45 11.93 0.63
CA PHE A 940 33.23 10.50 0.83
C PHE A 940 34.20 9.91 1.87
N ALA A 941 35.51 10.11 1.68
CA ALA A 941 36.53 9.59 2.58
C ALA A 941 36.37 10.11 4.02
N ARG A 942 36.00 11.38 4.21
CA ARG A 942 35.77 11.96 5.56
C ARG A 942 34.65 11.27 6.35
N ALA A 943 33.55 10.91 5.69
CA ALA A 943 32.44 10.19 6.33
C ALA A 943 32.72 8.67 6.44
N PHE A 944 33.43 8.10 5.46
CA PHE A 944 33.76 6.68 5.40
C PHE A 944 34.80 6.26 6.45
N ALA A 945 35.86 7.06 6.63
CA ALA A 945 37.02 6.74 7.47
C ALA A 945 36.66 6.38 8.94
N PRO A 946 35.98 7.24 9.74
CA PRO A 946 35.74 6.94 11.14
C PRO A 946 34.80 5.75 11.36
N LYS A 947 34.09 5.30 10.33
CA LYS A 947 33.20 4.13 10.36
C LYS A 947 33.89 2.90 9.79
N ALA A 948 34.08 2.85 8.48
CA ALA A 948 34.53 1.65 7.79
C ALA A 948 36.02 1.37 8.03
N GLU A 949 36.89 2.37 7.85
CA GLU A 949 38.34 2.20 8.09
C GLU A 949 38.61 1.95 9.57
N GLY A 950 37.98 2.73 10.46
CA GLY A 950 38.10 2.52 11.89
C GLY A 950 37.62 1.13 12.33
N ALA A 951 36.48 0.66 11.84
CA ALA A 951 36.00 -0.69 12.14
C ALA A 951 36.91 -1.80 11.61
N TRP A 952 37.53 -1.60 10.44
CA TRP A 952 38.50 -2.56 9.89
C TRP A 952 39.75 -2.66 10.77
N LEU A 953 40.32 -1.52 11.17
CA LEU A 953 41.49 -1.49 12.08
C LEU A 953 41.16 -2.10 13.45
N LEU A 954 39.98 -1.78 14.00
CA LEU A 954 39.47 -2.41 15.22
C LEU A 954 39.30 -3.92 15.05
N HIS A 955 38.83 -4.37 13.89
CA HIS A 955 38.72 -5.78 13.57
C HIS A 955 40.10 -6.44 13.64
N GLU A 956 41.08 -5.93 12.89
CA GLU A 956 42.43 -6.52 12.81
C GLU A 956 43.12 -6.62 14.18
N HIS A 957 43.09 -5.54 14.97
CA HIS A 957 43.73 -5.49 16.28
C HIS A 957 42.99 -6.29 17.35
N SER A 958 41.67 -6.45 17.23
CA SER A 958 40.88 -7.23 18.19
C SER A 958 40.91 -8.75 17.98
N ARG A 959 41.44 -9.27 16.85
CA ARG A 959 41.41 -10.72 16.51
C ARG A 959 42.03 -11.62 17.56
N ARG A 960 43.01 -11.12 18.33
CA ARG A 960 43.71 -11.89 19.37
C ARG A 960 43.01 -11.84 20.73
N HIS A 961 41.97 -11.01 20.87
CA HIS A 961 41.22 -10.85 22.10
C HIS A 961 39.98 -11.75 22.07
N ALA A 962 39.76 -12.49 23.16
CA ALA A 962 38.56 -13.28 23.34
C ALA A 962 37.40 -12.36 23.74
N LEU A 963 36.82 -11.66 22.75
CA LEU A 963 35.67 -10.79 22.96
C LEU A 963 34.39 -11.62 23.20
N ASP A 964 33.50 -11.09 24.03
CA ASP A 964 32.11 -11.52 24.17
C ASP A 964 31.21 -10.89 23.09
N PHE A 965 31.48 -9.64 22.72
CA PHE A 965 30.74 -8.93 21.67
C PHE A 965 31.59 -7.88 20.94
N PHE A 966 31.25 -7.67 19.67
CA PHE A 966 31.80 -6.60 18.83
C PHE A 966 30.63 -5.93 18.10
N VAL A 967 30.18 -4.78 18.59
CA VAL A 967 28.96 -4.13 18.11
C VAL A 967 29.31 -2.96 17.20
N LEU A 968 28.74 -2.95 16.01
CA LEU A 968 28.86 -1.90 15.00
C LEU A 968 27.55 -1.11 14.94
N TYR A 969 27.62 0.20 15.18
CA TYR A 969 26.45 1.07 15.09
C TYR A 969 26.28 1.50 13.64
N SER A 970 25.45 0.75 12.93
CA SER A 970 25.03 1.02 11.56
C SER A 970 23.76 1.89 11.54
N SER A 971 23.14 2.05 10.38
CA SER A 971 21.96 2.90 10.19
C SER A 971 20.97 2.28 9.20
N MET A 972 19.69 2.63 9.33
CA MET A 972 18.70 2.36 8.29
C MET A 972 19.05 3.01 6.93
N ALA A 973 19.87 4.06 6.91
CA ALA A 973 20.40 4.62 5.66
C ALA A 973 21.22 3.59 4.85
N ALA A 974 21.84 2.60 5.50
CA ALA A 974 22.48 1.49 4.82
C ALA A 974 21.45 0.60 4.10
N VAL A 975 20.29 0.35 4.71
CA VAL A 975 19.30 -0.63 4.25
C VAL A 975 18.39 -0.07 3.16
N ILE A 976 17.82 1.12 3.38
CA ILE A 976 16.84 1.74 2.47
C ILE A 976 17.42 2.86 1.61
N GLY A 977 18.63 3.33 1.92
CA GLY A 977 19.17 4.57 1.36
C GLY A 977 18.63 5.81 2.07
N SER A 978 19.38 6.91 1.98
CA SER A 978 18.96 8.23 2.46
C SER A 978 19.53 9.28 1.52
N ALA A 979 18.67 10.13 0.97
CA ALA A 979 19.08 11.18 0.05
C ALA A 979 20.10 12.12 0.70
N GLY A 980 21.15 12.47 -0.02
CA GLY A 980 22.28 13.27 0.42
C GLY A 980 23.35 12.49 1.20
N GLN A 981 23.16 11.19 1.45
CA GLN A 981 23.98 10.41 2.38
C GLN A 981 24.66 9.19 1.74
N SER A 982 25.09 9.29 0.47
CA SER A 982 25.74 8.19 -0.25
C SER A 982 27.02 7.68 0.43
N ASN A 983 27.84 8.58 0.98
CA ASN A 983 29.04 8.25 1.75
C ASN A 983 28.74 7.56 3.08
N TYR A 984 27.76 8.06 3.83
CA TYR A 984 27.33 7.49 5.10
C TYR A 984 26.64 6.13 4.91
N ALA A 985 25.77 5.99 3.89
CA ALA A 985 25.14 4.72 3.55
C ALA A 985 26.18 3.66 3.15
N ALA A 986 27.18 4.03 2.35
CA ALA A 986 28.28 3.16 1.96
C ALA A 986 29.10 2.69 3.17
N ALA A 987 29.47 3.62 4.07
CA ALA A 987 30.23 3.29 5.27
C ALA A 987 29.49 2.31 6.18
N ASN A 988 28.18 2.48 6.33
CA ASN A 988 27.36 1.58 7.15
C ASN A 988 27.10 0.22 6.47
N CYS A 989 26.98 0.15 5.14
CA CYS A 989 26.93 -1.14 4.44
C CYS A 989 28.23 -1.94 4.62
N PHE A 990 29.39 -1.25 4.66
CA PHE A 990 30.66 -1.89 5.00
C PHE A 990 30.63 -2.48 6.42
N LEU A 991 30.07 -1.76 7.40
CA LEU A 991 29.92 -2.27 8.77
C LEU A 991 29.03 -3.52 8.82
N ASP A 992 27.91 -3.50 8.09
CA ASP A 992 26.98 -4.62 8.01
C ASP A 992 27.69 -5.87 7.49
N ALA A 993 28.41 -5.75 6.37
CA ALA A 993 29.18 -6.85 5.79
C ALA A 993 30.36 -7.29 6.68
N LEU A 994 31.01 -6.36 7.38
CA LEU A 994 32.09 -6.69 8.33
C LEU A 994 31.56 -7.54 9.50
N ALA A 995 30.33 -7.30 9.97
CA ALA A 995 29.75 -8.12 11.03
C ALA A 995 29.57 -9.57 10.57
N HIS A 996 29.01 -9.79 9.38
CA HIS A 996 28.91 -11.13 8.80
C HIS A 996 30.28 -11.75 8.52
N HIS A 997 31.23 -10.97 7.99
CA HIS A 997 32.61 -11.42 7.76
C HIS A 997 33.28 -11.92 9.04
N ARG A 998 33.14 -11.18 10.15
CA ARG A 998 33.66 -11.60 11.46
C ARG A 998 33.00 -12.88 11.95
N GLN A 999 31.68 -13.01 11.82
CA GLN A 999 30.98 -14.24 12.21
C GLN A 999 31.42 -15.45 11.38
N ALA A 1000 31.67 -15.28 10.08
CA ALA A 1000 32.21 -16.33 9.21
C ALA A 1000 33.61 -16.80 9.67
N LEU A 1001 34.39 -15.95 10.32
CA LEU A 1001 35.66 -16.29 10.98
C LEU A 1001 35.50 -16.87 12.40
N GLY A 1002 34.27 -17.09 12.86
CA GLY A 1002 33.97 -17.53 14.23
C GLY A 1002 34.19 -16.47 15.30
N LEU A 1003 34.32 -15.19 14.92
CA LEU A 1003 34.49 -14.07 15.83
C LEU A 1003 33.13 -13.40 16.12
N PRO A 1004 32.89 -12.91 17.35
CA PRO A 1004 31.65 -12.21 17.65
C PRO A 1004 31.58 -10.92 16.84
N ALA A 1005 30.39 -10.65 16.30
CA ALA A 1005 30.03 -9.37 15.73
C ALA A 1005 28.51 -9.21 15.62
N LEU A 1006 28.04 -7.97 15.77
CA LEU A 1006 26.66 -7.55 15.57
C LEU A 1006 26.67 -6.15 14.93
N SER A 1007 26.07 -6.00 13.75
CA SER A 1007 25.71 -4.70 13.19
C SER A 1007 24.26 -4.37 13.51
N VAL A 1008 24.00 -3.16 14.01
CA VAL A 1008 22.65 -2.69 14.31
C VAL A 1008 22.30 -1.52 13.39
N ASN A 1009 21.36 -1.72 12.46
CA ASN A 1009 20.85 -0.67 11.57
C ASN A 1009 19.81 0.17 12.34
N TRP A 1010 20.27 1.21 13.02
CA TRP A 1010 19.40 2.09 13.81
C TRP A 1010 18.53 2.99 12.93
N GLY A 1011 17.24 3.06 13.26
CA GLY A 1011 16.31 4.10 12.81
C GLY A 1011 16.48 5.42 13.58
N LEU A 1012 15.47 6.28 13.52
CA LEU A 1012 15.48 7.59 14.18
C LEU A 1012 15.47 7.45 15.71
N TRP A 1013 16.31 8.20 16.43
CA TRP A 1013 16.32 8.23 17.91
C TRP A 1013 15.54 9.44 18.47
N ALA A 1014 14.85 9.26 19.59
CA ALA A 1014 14.13 10.32 20.30
C ALA A 1014 15.10 11.30 21.01
N ASN A 1015 14.73 12.58 21.07
CA ASN A 1015 15.41 13.62 21.88
C ASN A 1015 16.90 13.86 21.59
N THR A 1016 17.41 13.44 20.43
CA THR A 1016 18.77 13.78 19.99
C THR A 1016 18.75 15.18 19.37
N GLY A 1017 18.89 16.22 20.20
CA GLY A 1017 18.88 17.63 19.75
C GLY A 1017 19.91 17.92 18.65
N ALA A 1018 19.50 18.74 17.67
CA ALA A 1018 20.27 19.50 16.66
C ALA A 1018 21.39 18.83 15.82
N ALA A 1019 21.89 17.64 16.15
CA ALA A 1019 22.99 16.98 15.44
C ALA A 1019 22.55 16.21 14.17
N VAL A 1020 21.25 16.12 13.94
CA VAL A 1020 20.65 15.57 12.73
C VAL A 1020 19.76 16.65 12.17
N ARG A 1021 20.12 17.25 11.02
CA ARG A 1021 19.27 18.23 10.33
C ARG A 1021 17.92 17.55 10.05
N ARG A 1022 16.84 18.02 10.70
CA ARG A 1022 15.47 17.50 10.55
C ARG A 1022 15.04 17.49 9.08
N ASP A 1023 15.52 18.47 8.35
CA ASP A 1023 15.29 18.79 6.94
C ASP A 1023 15.87 17.74 5.95
N VAL A 1024 16.88 16.96 6.35
CA VAL A 1024 17.45 15.87 5.50
C VAL A 1024 16.82 14.51 5.85
N VAL A 1025 16.37 14.33 7.08
CA VAL A 1025 15.73 13.09 7.56
C VAL A 1025 14.29 12.99 7.07
N GLU A 1026 13.53 14.09 6.99
CA GLU A 1026 12.15 14.05 6.46
C GLU A 1026 12.09 13.77 4.94
N ALA A 1027 13.12 14.16 4.18
CA ALA A 1027 13.18 13.92 2.73
C ALA A 1027 13.64 12.49 2.36
N GLY A 1028 14.36 11.80 3.25
CA GLY A 1028 14.97 10.48 2.99
C GLY A 1028 14.43 9.31 3.82
N THR A 1029 13.66 9.56 4.88
CA THR A 1029 13.07 8.48 5.70
C THR A 1029 11.72 8.06 5.13
N LEU A 1030 11.49 6.75 5.03
CA LEU A 1030 10.15 6.22 4.72
C LEU A 1030 9.12 6.84 5.67
N GLN A 1031 8.09 7.48 5.11
CA GLN A 1031 7.06 8.12 5.91
C GLN A 1031 6.40 7.12 6.87
N GLY A 1032 6.21 7.55 8.12
CA GLY A 1032 5.67 6.73 9.20
C GLY A 1032 6.71 6.20 10.18
N ALA A 1033 8.01 6.46 9.98
CA ALA A 1033 9.05 6.09 10.95
C ALA A 1033 8.79 6.73 12.33
N LYS A 1034 8.87 5.94 13.39
CA LYS A 1034 8.69 6.37 14.78
C LYS A 1034 10.06 6.45 15.48
N PRO A 1035 10.26 7.43 16.38
CA PRO A 1035 11.52 7.56 17.09
C PRO A 1035 11.71 6.44 18.13
N ILE A 1036 12.95 5.94 18.23
CA ILE A 1036 13.41 4.93 19.17
C ILE A 1036 13.85 5.64 20.46
N THR A 1037 13.31 5.22 21.61
CA THR A 1037 13.78 5.74 22.90
C THR A 1037 15.08 5.06 23.35
N PRO A 1038 15.88 5.70 24.21
CA PRO A 1038 17.09 5.07 24.75
C PRO A 1038 16.87 3.72 25.42
N GLU A 1039 15.78 3.58 26.16
CA GLU A 1039 15.42 2.35 26.87
C GLU A 1039 15.10 1.22 25.88
N GLN A 1040 14.37 1.53 24.80
CA GLN A 1040 14.10 0.60 23.70
C GLN A 1040 15.42 0.19 23.03
N GLY A 1041 16.29 1.15 22.70
CA GLY A 1041 17.59 0.88 22.10
C GLY A 1041 18.48 -0.02 22.96
N HIS A 1042 18.57 0.24 24.27
CA HIS A 1042 19.34 -0.58 25.21
C HIS A 1042 18.79 -2.02 25.32
N ALA A 1043 17.46 -2.17 25.36
CA ALA A 1043 16.83 -3.48 25.46
C ALA A 1043 17.07 -4.32 24.18
N VAL A 1044 16.97 -3.69 23.01
CA VAL A 1044 17.27 -4.33 21.72
C VAL A 1044 18.74 -4.73 21.65
N LEU A 1045 19.67 -3.86 22.07
CA LEU A 1045 21.09 -4.17 22.07
C LEU A 1045 21.40 -5.40 22.93
N LYS A 1046 20.86 -5.46 24.15
CA LYS A 1046 20.99 -6.63 25.04
C LYS A 1046 20.46 -7.91 24.38
N ALA A 1047 19.26 -7.85 23.82
CA ALA A 1047 18.62 -9.01 23.20
C ALA A 1047 19.35 -9.48 21.93
N ALA A 1048 19.80 -8.55 21.09
CA ALA A 1048 20.47 -8.85 19.83
C ALA A 1048 21.86 -9.47 20.03
N ILE A 1049 22.62 -8.99 21.03
CA ILE A 1049 23.91 -9.60 21.41
C ILE A 1049 23.71 -11.05 21.84
N ALA A 1050 22.72 -11.31 22.69
CA ALA A 1050 22.42 -12.66 23.18
C ALA A 1050 21.93 -13.62 22.08
N ALA A 1051 21.20 -13.09 21.09
CA ALA A 1051 20.70 -13.88 19.97
C ALA A 1051 21.78 -14.31 18.96
N GLY A 1052 23.01 -13.77 19.06
CA GLY A 1052 24.13 -14.15 18.21
C GLY A 1052 23.99 -13.79 16.72
N ARG A 1053 23.05 -12.89 16.38
CA ARG A 1053 22.83 -12.47 14.97
C ARG A 1053 23.94 -11.52 14.50
N ALA A 1054 24.37 -11.66 13.25
CA ALA A 1054 25.33 -10.75 12.63
C ALA A 1054 24.76 -9.35 12.37
N GLN A 1055 23.45 -9.25 12.07
CA GLN A 1055 22.81 -8.01 11.67
C GLN A 1055 21.35 -7.96 12.13
N ILE A 1056 20.91 -6.79 12.58
CA ILE A 1056 19.51 -6.49 12.89
C ILE A 1056 19.16 -5.05 12.53
N ALA A 1057 17.97 -4.85 11.97
CA ALA A 1057 17.40 -3.55 11.70
C ALA A 1057 16.36 -3.16 12.76
N VAL A 1058 16.45 -1.93 13.25
CA VAL A 1058 15.57 -1.37 14.28
C VAL A 1058 14.84 -0.19 13.67
N PHE A 1059 13.63 -0.43 13.19
CA PHE A 1059 12.83 0.53 12.44
C PHE A 1059 11.34 0.46 12.82
N PRO A 1060 10.95 1.01 13.98
CA PRO A 1060 9.55 1.15 14.32
C PRO A 1060 8.85 2.05 13.28
N VAL A 1061 7.78 1.55 12.65
CA VAL A 1061 7.09 2.25 11.55
C VAL A 1061 5.57 2.10 11.63
N ASP A 1062 4.85 3.18 11.33
CA ASP A 1062 3.41 3.14 11.08
C ASP A 1062 3.14 2.58 9.68
N ARG A 1063 2.72 1.30 9.63
CA ARG A 1063 2.41 0.59 8.39
C ARG A 1063 1.32 1.25 7.57
N SER A 1064 0.36 1.93 8.21
CA SER A 1064 -0.74 2.61 7.50
C SER A 1064 -0.23 3.84 6.74
N VAL A 1065 0.68 4.61 7.37
CA VAL A 1065 1.35 5.75 6.74
C VAL A 1065 2.27 5.29 5.63
N LEU A 1066 3.07 4.23 5.88
CA LEU A 1066 3.94 3.61 4.88
C LEU A 1066 3.16 3.12 3.65
N ARG A 1067 2.01 2.47 3.86
CA ARG A 1067 1.15 1.99 2.77
C ARG A 1067 0.54 3.14 1.95
N ARG A 1068 0.17 4.25 2.60
CA ARG A 1068 -0.34 5.45 1.92
C ARG A 1068 0.74 6.15 1.11
N SER A 1069 1.94 6.31 1.66
CA SER A 1069 3.05 7.02 1.01
C SER A 1069 3.58 6.31 -0.24
N LEU A 1070 3.42 4.98 -0.33
CA LEU A 1070 3.79 4.20 -1.52
C LEU A 1070 2.76 4.31 -2.68
N GLY A 1071 1.58 4.89 -2.46
CA GLY A 1071 0.73 5.48 -3.52
C GLY A 1071 0.45 4.63 -4.77
N GLY A 1072 0.19 3.32 -4.62
CA GLY A 1072 -0.10 2.43 -5.75
C GLY A 1072 1.09 2.14 -6.69
N ARG A 1073 2.30 2.55 -6.32
CA ARG A 1073 3.56 2.21 -7.02
C ARG A 1073 3.95 0.76 -6.73
N ALA A 1074 4.75 0.16 -7.61
CA ALA A 1074 5.32 -1.16 -7.37
C ALA A 1074 6.15 -1.14 -6.07
N VAL A 1075 5.75 -1.97 -5.09
CA VAL A 1075 6.44 -2.07 -3.80
C VAL A 1075 7.77 -2.80 -4.01
N PRO A 1076 8.91 -2.22 -3.60
CA PRO A 1076 10.19 -2.93 -3.64
C PRO A 1076 10.15 -4.21 -2.82
N SER A 1077 10.78 -5.30 -3.30
CA SER A 1077 10.80 -6.61 -2.60
C SER A 1077 11.28 -6.51 -1.15
N LEU A 1078 12.21 -5.58 -0.86
CA LEU A 1078 12.70 -5.27 0.47
C LEU A 1078 11.59 -4.92 1.46
N LEU A 1079 10.60 -4.14 1.03
CA LEU A 1079 9.52 -3.60 1.87
C LEU A 1079 8.24 -4.43 1.80
N ALA A 1080 8.12 -5.37 0.85
CA ALA A 1080 6.93 -6.16 0.65
C ALA A 1080 6.45 -6.88 1.94
N PRO A 1081 7.31 -7.51 2.76
CA PRO A 1081 6.88 -8.14 4.00
C PRO A 1081 6.32 -7.16 5.04
N LEU A 1082 6.77 -5.89 5.04
CA LEU A 1082 6.27 -4.86 5.96
C LEU A 1082 4.82 -4.46 5.68
N LEU A 1083 4.35 -4.72 4.44
CA LEU A 1083 3.00 -4.40 3.99
C LEU A 1083 2.09 -5.64 3.94
N ALA A 1084 2.67 -6.83 4.08
CA ALA A 1084 1.96 -8.10 4.08
C ALA A 1084 1.43 -8.39 5.50
N ASP A 1085 0.24 -7.91 5.82
CA ASP A 1085 -0.46 -8.39 7.01
C ASP A 1085 -1.22 -9.69 6.73
N THR A 1086 -0.85 -10.70 7.51
CA THR A 1086 -1.53 -11.96 7.77
C THR A 1086 -2.98 -11.75 8.22
N HIS A 1087 -3.93 -12.43 7.57
CA HIS A 1087 -5.34 -12.56 7.97
C HIS A 1087 -6.08 -11.24 8.32
N ALA A 1088 -6.35 -10.42 7.30
CA ALA A 1088 -7.50 -9.51 7.34
C ALA A 1088 -8.52 -9.98 6.31
N SER A 1089 -9.71 -10.36 6.80
CA SER A 1089 -10.89 -10.68 6.00
C SER A 1089 -11.08 -9.70 4.85
N ALA A 1090 -11.35 -10.26 3.67
CA ALA A 1090 -11.79 -9.53 2.50
C ALA A 1090 -13.16 -8.87 2.76
N GLU A 1091 -13.13 -7.69 3.36
CA GLU A 1091 -14.15 -6.66 3.15
C GLU A 1091 -13.43 -5.39 2.73
N ALA A 1092 -12.97 -5.38 1.47
CA ALA A 1092 -12.64 -4.14 0.79
C ALA A 1092 -13.98 -3.46 0.43
N GLY A 1093 -14.46 -2.58 1.30
CA GLY A 1093 -15.42 -1.56 0.90
C GLY A 1093 -14.83 -0.69 -0.23
N PRO A 1094 -15.65 -0.08 -1.08
CA PRO A 1094 -15.17 0.73 -2.21
C PRO A 1094 -14.21 1.84 -1.71
N PRO A 1095 -13.16 2.18 -2.48
CA PRO A 1095 -12.13 3.11 -2.04
C PRO A 1095 -12.75 4.45 -1.62
N ALA A 1096 -12.41 4.91 -0.41
CA ALA A 1096 -12.94 6.15 0.18
C ALA A 1096 -12.84 7.37 -0.76
N ALA A 1097 -11.87 7.40 -1.68
CA ALA A 1097 -11.74 8.42 -2.70
C ALA A 1097 -12.88 8.40 -3.75
N LYS A 1098 -13.38 7.22 -4.15
CA LYS A 1098 -14.53 7.07 -5.07
C LYS A 1098 -15.83 7.48 -4.39
N THR A 1099 -15.97 7.14 -3.11
CA THR A 1099 -17.12 7.56 -2.28
C THR A 1099 -17.11 9.07 -2.06
N LEU A 1100 -15.96 9.66 -1.71
CA LEU A 1100 -15.80 11.12 -1.55
C LEU A 1100 -15.98 11.88 -2.87
N PHE A 1101 -15.44 11.37 -3.98
CA PHE A 1101 -15.67 11.91 -5.33
C PHE A 1101 -17.15 11.89 -5.69
N ASN A 1102 -17.84 10.75 -5.53
CA ASN A 1102 -19.27 10.63 -5.81
C ASN A 1102 -20.11 11.56 -4.91
N SER A 1103 -19.74 11.69 -3.62
CA SER A 1103 -20.40 12.63 -2.70
C SER A 1103 -20.14 14.09 -3.04
N PHE A 1104 -18.94 14.44 -3.51
CA PHE A 1104 -18.59 15.79 -3.93
C PHE A 1104 -19.33 16.17 -5.22
N VAL A 1105 -19.36 15.28 -6.23
CA VAL A 1105 -20.11 15.48 -7.48
C VAL A 1105 -21.62 15.54 -7.22
N ALA A 1106 -22.17 14.71 -6.32
CA ALA A 1106 -23.57 14.79 -5.92
C ALA A 1106 -23.91 16.14 -5.24
N LEU A 1107 -23.08 16.59 -4.30
CA LEU A 1107 -23.24 17.89 -3.64
C LEU A 1107 -23.19 19.06 -4.64
N MET A 1108 -22.31 18.98 -5.65
CA MET A 1108 -22.20 20.02 -6.69
C MET A 1108 -23.35 19.98 -7.70
N ASN A 1109 -23.92 18.79 -7.99
CA ASN A 1109 -25.13 18.66 -8.82
C ASN A 1109 -26.37 19.25 -8.12
N GLU A 1110 -26.47 19.11 -6.80
CA GLU A 1110 -27.61 19.60 -5.99
C GLU A 1110 -27.53 21.09 -5.65
N ALA A 1111 -26.33 21.69 -5.64
CA ALA A 1111 -26.13 23.11 -5.34
C ALA A 1111 -26.50 24.03 -6.52
N ALA A 1112 -27.16 25.16 -6.24
CA ALA A 1112 -27.43 26.20 -7.24
C ALA A 1112 -26.12 26.79 -7.80
N ALA A 1113 -26.10 27.22 -9.06
CA ALA A 1113 -24.89 27.72 -9.71
C ALA A 1113 -24.22 28.89 -8.96
N SER A 1114 -25.02 29.73 -8.27
CA SER A 1114 -24.53 30.83 -7.42
C SER A 1114 -23.84 30.38 -6.12
N GLU A 1115 -24.00 29.12 -5.70
CA GLU A 1115 -23.53 28.58 -4.41
C GLU A 1115 -22.30 27.67 -4.54
N ARG A 1116 -22.07 27.12 -5.74
CA ARG A 1116 -20.99 26.16 -6.07
C ARG A 1116 -19.59 26.70 -5.79
N SER A 1117 -19.30 27.92 -6.26
CA SER A 1117 -18.02 28.57 -6.02
C SER A 1117 -17.77 28.78 -4.52
N GLY A 1118 -18.81 29.15 -3.75
CA GLY A 1118 -18.72 29.28 -2.29
C GLY A 1118 -18.47 27.97 -1.55
N LEU A 1119 -18.99 26.84 -2.05
CA LEU A 1119 -18.73 25.51 -1.48
C LEU A 1119 -17.29 25.06 -1.73
N ILE A 1120 -16.77 25.27 -2.94
CA ILE A 1120 -15.37 24.98 -3.29
C ILE A 1120 -14.42 25.86 -2.46
N MET A 1121 -14.73 27.14 -2.29
CA MET A 1121 -13.93 28.06 -1.48
C MET A 1121 -13.89 27.66 0.00
N ARG A 1122 -15.01 27.22 0.58
CA ARG A 1122 -15.04 26.69 1.96
C ARG A 1122 -14.15 25.47 2.13
N PHE A 1123 -14.08 24.61 1.11
CA PHE A 1123 -13.21 23.44 1.12
C PHE A 1123 -11.74 23.85 1.11
N VAL A 1124 -11.34 24.72 0.17
CA VAL A 1124 -9.95 25.24 0.07
C VAL A 1124 -9.55 25.95 1.37
N ARG A 1125 -10.43 26.79 1.93
CA ARG A 1125 -10.21 27.50 3.20
C ARG A 1125 -10.06 26.59 4.42
N LYS A 1126 -10.69 25.41 4.42
CA LYS A 1126 -10.54 24.44 5.50
C LYS A 1126 -9.19 23.74 5.44
N ARG A 1127 -8.69 23.46 4.23
CA ARG A 1127 -7.51 22.61 4.04
C ARG A 1127 -6.20 23.38 3.94
N LEU A 1128 -6.23 24.61 3.41
CA LEU A 1128 -5.05 25.44 3.22
C LEU A 1128 -4.30 25.80 4.51
N PRO A 1129 -4.96 26.08 5.66
CA PRO A 1129 -4.26 26.32 6.93
C PRO A 1129 -3.48 25.12 7.44
N GLU A 1130 -3.99 23.90 7.23
CA GLU A 1130 -3.35 22.65 7.65
C GLU A 1130 -2.09 22.34 6.83
N LEU A 1131 -2.10 22.68 5.54
CA LEU A 1131 -0.96 22.47 4.63
C LEU A 1131 0.14 23.54 4.77
N LEU A 1132 -0.23 24.77 5.10
CA LEU A 1132 0.71 25.90 5.27
C LEU A 1132 1.11 26.14 6.73
N ASN A 1133 0.65 25.30 7.65
CA ASN A 1133 0.87 25.41 9.09
C ASN A 1133 0.45 26.81 9.64
N LEU A 1134 -0.61 27.38 9.06
CA LEU A 1134 -1.18 28.66 9.47
C LEU A 1134 -2.16 28.44 10.62
N ASP A 1135 -2.28 29.40 11.52
CA ASP A 1135 -3.28 29.36 12.57
C ASP A 1135 -4.68 29.31 11.92
N PRO A 1136 -5.51 28.28 12.20
CA PRO A 1136 -6.83 28.12 11.60
C PRO A 1136 -7.83 29.23 11.96
N THR A 1137 -7.49 30.11 12.90
CA THR A 1137 -8.27 31.31 13.23
C THR A 1137 -7.95 32.53 12.37
N THR A 1138 -6.83 32.51 11.64
CA THR A 1138 -6.47 33.55 10.67
C THR A 1138 -7.33 33.36 9.41
N GLY A 1139 -8.32 34.22 9.22
CA GLY A 1139 -9.16 34.19 8.02
C GLY A 1139 -8.31 34.36 6.75
N ILE A 1140 -8.40 33.42 5.81
CA ILE A 1140 -7.79 33.55 4.48
C ILE A 1140 -8.70 34.43 3.63
N GLU A 1141 -8.27 35.66 3.34
CA GLU A 1141 -8.94 36.57 2.41
C GLU A 1141 -8.99 35.96 1.00
N ASP A 1142 -10.12 36.09 0.29
CA ASP A 1142 -10.41 35.35 -0.94
C ASP A 1142 -9.62 35.81 -2.17
N ASP A 1143 -9.11 37.03 -2.07
CA ASP A 1143 -8.49 37.84 -3.08
C ASP A 1143 -6.98 38.00 -2.80
N ARG A 1144 -6.48 37.40 -1.71
CA ARG A 1144 -5.06 37.39 -1.39
C ARG A 1144 -4.32 36.33 -2.21
N PRO A 1145 -3.17 36.67 -2.85
CA PRO A 1145 -2.39 35.70 -3.61
C PRO A 1145 -1.90 34.54 -2.74
N LEU A 1146 -2.14 33.31 -3.19
CA LEU A 1146 -1.73 32.07 -2.50
C LEU A 1146 -0.21 31.99 -2.28
N LEU A 1147 0.58 32.53 -3.21
CA LEU A 1147 2.05 32.62 -3.11
C LEU A 1147 2.50 33.50 -1.93
N GLU A 1148 1.75 34.55 -1.58
CA GLU A 1148 2.03 35.43 -0.44
C GLU A 1148 1.66 34.81 0.91
N LEU A 1149 0.87 33.74 0.89
CA LEU A 1149 0.52 32.93 2.06
C LEU A 1149 1.53 31.80 2.32
N GLY A 1150 2.60 31.71 1.54
CA GLY A 1150 3.66 30.71 1.70
C GLY A 1150 3.49 29.45 0.86
N LEU A 1151 2.59 29.46 -0.14
CA LEU A 1151 2.41 28.33 -1.06
C LEU A 1151 3.64 28.19 -1.96
N ASP A 1152 4.53 27.24 -1.65
CA ASP A 1152 5.66 26.89 -2.51
C ASP A 1152 5.30 25.78 -3.52
N SER A 1153 6.26 25.38 -4.36
CA SER A 1153 6.04 24.36 -5.41
C SER A 1153 5.73 22.96 -4.84
N LEU A 1154 6.06 22.67 -3.58
CA LEU A 1154 5.81 21.39 -2.93
C LEU A 1154 4.41 21.36 -2.31
N VAL A 1155 4.06 22.38 -1.52
CA VAL A 1155 2.72 22.53 -0.91
C VAL A 1155 1.64 22.72 -1.98
N GLY A 1156 1.97 23.45 -3.05
CA GLY A 1156 1.10 23.56 -4.23
C GLY A 1156 0.85 22.20 -4.90
N LEU A 1157 1.85 21.32 -4.97
CA LEU A 1157 1.69 19.98 -5.54
C LEU A 1157 0.78 19.09 -4.67
N GLU A 1158 0.86 19.19 -3.35
CA GLU A 1158 -0.01 18.47 -2.41
C GLU A 1158 -1.47 18.93 -2.50
N LEU A 1159 -1.70 20.25 -2.44
CA LEU A 1159 -3.03 20.84 -2.60
C LEU A 1159 -3.65 20.46 -3.95
N LYS A 1160 -2.84 20.47 -5.02
CA LYS A 1160 -3.26 20.01 -6.34
C LYS A 1160 -3.67 18.54 -6.32
N ASN A 1161 -2.85 17.65 -5.78
CA ASN A 1161 -3.14 16.21 -5.77
C ASN A 1161 -4.44 15.90 -5.00
N GLU A 1162 -4.69 16.62 -3.90
CA GLU A 1162 -5.95 16.50 -3.15
C GLU A 1162 -7.15 17.03 -3.94
N MET A 1163 -7.02 18.19 -4.59
CA MET A 1163 -8.06 18.74 -5.47
C MET A 1163 -8.38 17.80 -6.65
N GLN A 1164 -7.36 17.17 -7.24
CA GLN A 1164 -7.55 16.18 -8.30
C GLN A 1164 -8.27 14.92 -7.80
N ALA A 1165 -7.94 14.45 -6.60
CA ALA A 1165 -8.59 13.28 -6.00
C ALA A 1165 -10.09 13.52 -5.70
N LEU A 1166 -10.46 14.75 -5.36
CA LEU A 1166 -11.83 15.12 -5.02
C LEU A 1166 -12.69 15.52 -6.23
N SER A 1167 -12.10 16.20 -7.21
CA SER A 1167 -12.80 16.69 -8.40
C SER A 1167 -12.76 15.72 -9.59
N GLY A 1168 -11.88 14.71 -9.56
CA GLY A 1168 -11.62 13.81 -10.69
C GLY A 1168 -10.95 14.51 -11.90
N LEU A 1169 -10.60 15.79 -11.77
CA LEU A 1169 -10.05 16.60 -12.87
C LEU A 1169 -8.53 16.43 -13.01
N LYS A 1170 -8.05 16.56 -14.25
CA LYS A 1170 -6.62 16.66 -14.53
C LYS A 1170 -6.18 18.13 -14.45
N LEU A 1171 -5.61 18.53 -13.32
CA LEU A 1171 -5.18 19.91 -13.08
C LEU A 1171 -3.76 20.14 -13.65
N PRO A 1172 -3.50 21.24 -14.38
CA PRO A 1172 -2.17 21.57 -14.90
C PRO A 1172 -1.18 21.95 -13.77
N SER A 1173 0.13 21.85 -14.01
CA SER A 1173 1.17 22.22 -13.03
C SER A 1173 1.32 23.73 -12.87
N THR A 1174 0.81 24.53 -13.81
CA THR A 1174 0.81 26.00 -13.77
C THR A 1174 -0.40 26.58 -13.05
N LEU A 1175 -1.32 25.74 -12.56
CA LEU A 1175 -2.62 26.17 -12.04
C LEU A 1175 -2.54 27.30 -11.00
N PHE A 1176 -1.58 27.26 -10.08
CA PHE A 1176 -1.44 28.29 -9.04
C PHE A 1176 -0.78 29.59 -9.52
N PHE A 1177 -0.18 29.58 -10.72
CA PHE A 1177 0.27 30.80 -11.41
C PHE A 1177 -0.87 31.43 -12.22
N ASP A 1178 -1.70 30.60 -12.86
CA ASP A 1178 -2.83 31.02 -13.68
C ASP A 1178 -4.07 31.40 -12.82
N CYS A 1179 -4.16 30.86 -11.60
CA CYS A 1179 -5.22 31.10 -10.62
C CYS A 1179 -4.58 31.50 -9.27
N PRO A 1180 -4.15 32.77 -9.13
CA PRO A 1180 -3.33 33.20 -8.01
C PRO A 1180 -4.09 33.30 -6.68
N THR A 1181 -5.43 33.33 -6.68
CA THR A 1181 -6.26 33.49 -5.48
C THR A 1181 -7.16 32.27 -5.23
N THR A 1182 -7.69 32.12 -4.02
CA THR A 1182 -8.66 31.04 -3.70
C THR A 1182 -9.94 31.18 -4.53
N GLY A 1183 -10.37 32.41 -4.82
CA GLY A 1183 -11.51 32.69 -5.70
C GLY A 1183 -11.28 32.28 -7.16
N ASP A 1184 -10.07 32.49 -7.69
CA ASP A 1184 -9.73 32.07 -9.06
C ASP A 1184 -9.66 30.56 -9.20
N LEU A 1185 -9.08 29.88 -8.20
CA LEU A 1185 -9.01 28.43 -8.13
C LEU A 1185 -10.40 27.78 -8.06
N ALA A 1186 -11.30 28.35 -7.23
CA ALA A 1186 -12.67 27.87 -7.11
C ALA A 1186 -13.46 28.04 -8.43
N ARG A 1187 -13.28 29.16 -9.11
CA ARG A 1187 -13.90 29.42 -10.42
C ARG A 1187 -13.37 28.48 -11.50
N TYR A 1188 -12.07 28.21 -11.52
CA TYR A 1188 -11.46 27.27 -12.46
C TYR A 1188 -12.03 25.85 -12.29
N ILE A 1189 -12.17 25.39 -11.04
CA ILE A 1189 -12.72 24.07 -10.73
C ILE A 1189 -14.21 23.99 -11.09
N ASP A 1190 -15.01 25.03 -10.77
CA ASP A 1190 -16.43 25.07 -11.13
C ASP A 1190 -16.67 25.00 -12.64
N ILE A 1191 -15.83 25.67 -13.44
CA ILE A 1191 -15.90 25.63 -14.91
C ILE A 1191 -15.47 24.26 -15.46
N ALA A 1192 -14.48 23.61 -14.83
CA ALA A 1192 -13.88 22.38 -15.34
C ALA A 1192 -14.62 21.10 -14.90
N LEU A 1193 -15.47 21.16 -13.86
CA LEU A 1193 -16.21 20.00 -13.35
C LEU A 1193 -17.24 19.49 -14.38
N PRO A 1194 -17.33 18.17 -14.62
CA PRO A 1194 -18.35 17.56 -15.48
C PRO A 1194 -19.69 17.49 -14.73
N VAL A 1195 -20.32 18.63 -14.51
CA VAL A 1195 -21.64 18.75 -13.86
C VAL A 1195 -22.71 18.76 -14.95
N VAL A 1196 -23.76 17.94 -14.82
CA VAL A 1196 -24.91 18.00 -15.73
C VAL A 1196 -25.64 19.31 -15.47
N ARG A 1197 -25.50 20.27 -16.39
CA ARG A 1197 -26.23 21.55 -16.29
C ARG A 1197 -27.70 21.28 -16.54
N ALA A 1198 -28.53 21.44 -15.51
CA ALA A 1198 -29.98 21.23 -15.59
C ALA A 1198 -30.65 22.05 -16.72
N ASP A 1199 -30.04 23.18 -17.12
CA ASP A 1199 -30.53 24.00 -18.24
C ASP A 1199 -30.21 23.42 -19.62
N GLU A 1200 -29.11 22.68 -19.80
CA GLU A 1200 -28.74 22.08 -21.09
C GLU A 1200 -29.60 20.84 -21.41
N ALA A 1201 -29.93 20.02 -20.40
CA ALA A 1201 -30.85 18.90 -20.55
C ALA A 1201 -32.30 19.34 -20.83
N ALA A 1202 -32.73 20.50 -20.28
CA ALA A 1202 -34.03 21.09 -20.57
C ALA A 1202 -34.10 21.74 -21.96
N GLN A 1203 -32.96 22.23 -22.48
CA GLN A 1203 -32.86 22.81 -23.81
C GLN A 1203 -32.77 21.75 -24.91
N GLU A 1204 -32.02 20.66 -24.70
CA GLU A 1204 -32.01 19.48 -25.59
C GLU A 1204 -33.38 18.78 -25.64
N ALA A 1205 -34.11 18.74 -24.52
CA ALA A 1205 -35.47 18.21 -24.48
C ALA A 1205 -36.50 19.13 -25.17
N ARG A 1206 -36.28 20.45 -25.20
CA ARG A 1206 -37.13 21.41 -25.93
C ARG A 1206 -36.86 21.43 -27.43
N GLU A 1207 -35.61 21.27 -27.85
CA GLU A 1207 -35.24 21.21 -29.27
C GLU A 1207 -35.65 19.88 -29.93
N ARG A 1208 -35.69 18.76 -29.19
CA ARG A 1208 -36.20 17.47 -29.69
C ARG A 1208 -37.73 17.38 -29.85
N VAL A 1209 -38.49 18.40 -29.42
CA VAL A 1209 -39.95 18.47 -29.61
C VAL A 1209 -40.31 19.39 -30.80
N LEU A 1210 -39.34 20.01 -31.46
CA LEU A 1210 -39.57 20.96 -32.56
C LEU A 1210 -38.80 20.63 -33.86
N ILE A 1211 -38.37 19.38 -34.05
CA ILE A 1211 -37.89 18.86 -35.34
C ILE A 1211 -38.69 17.62 -35.73
#